data_AF-A0AAU5VD66-F1
#
_entry.id   AF-A0AAU5VD66-F1
#
_cell.length_a   1.000
_cell.length_b   1.000
_cell.length_c   1.000
_cell.angle_alpha   90.00
_cell.angle_beta   90.00
_cell.angle_gamma   90.00
#
_symmetry.space_group_name_H-M   'P 1'
#
loop_
_entity.id
_entity.type
_entity.pdbx_description
1 polymer ?
#
loop_
_entity_poly.entity_id
_entity_poly.type
_entity_poly.pdbx_seq_one_letter_code
_entity_poly.pdbx_strand_id
1 'polypeptide(L)'
;MVVQSLYAQRLTSVELRSGAAGDRFFALTDDRGRNLTLRLDAIPLPSGTIARTHVNTTSDQHVVQLSDRMDPRQVGRALSHEVGELLAVRDRATRAAAGDPEVAGVAPNRDELLARGGLGSADRRLSLTEEDLGRVGELNYLAARMNDATLDATQRAESRSELSALIDHTGLRPQAPADSDRFAPELQAADVRRDIIDPHLTPMAADALRELAVPVERLSAADVAELREFRSRVAHARPLGASAHAPPLPGFRPDGSPVPRDELAAAAAQAADQRTRAGAATLAELRAEIATTGEWPTRQVVIGGGASLVGRDPQALLVDARGRWHLDPGQGIVQSPDQTRDMRASGLGDAHQFADPTARVPRDAVRLWEDQLAVRGPLVDGTAALIPGQDGHLYARIRPGDGSPDVYVKVEGTPTVATGLPPEMVPGVDRRDAVNLPEALDAVRGQLPADSPAHARLTGEVSAERALQVLREEGVLDGLRSGVGARAALQTLDATAQWERARAAAPGRVFIGDEIAENRFDPHAAGAEGAPKTWLVAGAGGTGVANAEIILEADPEARVTIYGPNLPPALENQVQFTALRERFVREYGGDGRLTIDIHPDNRVGAVQMSTGPDGKPRFREGRVEAEAYVASLGRTAPMPEALQELSGRTRAGGGQVRGDLMFDRDRQYLGYGVTFEAGGRQHRVEVTGAASQLLPRDVFPRDTQAALGAMAARQVPSQSGNAAPGFAPVAQQTARLAEARAQGTVERHASVPESWRRPAVAGATTTAPSGGATNPVASAARLQSGRGSASPTGATPGPTPGPAPRVQRPPRPGR
;
A
#
# COMPACT_ATOMS: atom_id res chain seq x y z
N MET A 1 23.26 12.62 -16.60
CA MET A 1 24.52 13.40 -16.74
C MET A 1 24.49 14.66 -15.88
N VAL A 2 23.58 15.63 -16.08
CA VAL A 2 23.53 16.85 -15.24
C VAL A 2 23.33 16.55 -13.75
N VAL A 3 22.40 15.68 -13.39
CA VAL A 3 22.19 15.28 -11.97
C VAL A 3 23.42 14.61 -11.37
N GLN A 4 24.15 13.80 -12.15
CA GLN A 4 25.39 13.16 -11.70
C GLN A 4 26.49 14.18 -11.41
N SER A 5 26.67 15.18 -12.27
CA SER A 5 27.67 16.23 -12.02
C SER A 5 27.30 17.10 -10.81
N LEU A 6 26.00 17.38 -10.61
CA LEU A 6 25.52 18.15 -9.45
C LEU A 6 25.79 17.44 -8.13
N TYR A 7 25.63 16.11 -8.11
CA TYR A 7 25.81 15.29 -6.92
C TYR A 7 27.12 14.50 -6.94
N ALA A 8 28.14 14.90 -7.70
CA ALA A 8 29.39 14.12 -7.85
C ALA A 8 30.15 13.89 -6.53
N GLN A 9 29.93 14.74 -5.52
CA GLN A 9 30.47 14.56 -4.16
C GLN A 9 29.70 13.52 -3.34
N ARG A 10 28.46 13.19 -3.73
CA ARG A 10 27.55 12.25 -3.04
C ARG A 10 27.27 10.98 -3.84
N LEU A 11 27.48 11.01 -5.15
CA LEU A 11 27.25 9.91 -6.10
C LEU A 11 28.52 9.69 -6.92
N THR A 12 29.14 8.52 -6.74
CA THR A 12 30.39 8.13 -7.40
C THR A 12 30.17 7.52 -8.78
N SER A 13 29.01 6.89 -9.02
CA SER A 13 28.66 6.32 -10.32
C SER A 13 27.16 6.42 -10.61
N VAL A 14 26.81 6.55 -11.90
CA VAL A 14 25.43 6.54 -12.40
C VAL A 14 25.39 5.77 -13.72
N GLU A 15 24.76 4.60 -13.72
CA GLU A 15 24.65 3.73 -14.89
C GLU A 15 23.19 3.43 -15.22
N LEU A 16 22.79 3.62 -16.47
CA LEU A 16 21.47 3.20 -16.93
C LEU A 16 21.49 1.71 -17.27
N ARG A 17 20.71 0.92 -16.54
CA ARG A 17 20.59 -0.53 -16.72
C ARG A 17 19.18 -0.91 -17.16
N SER A 18 19.07 -2.09 -17.77
CA SER A 18 17.78 -2.70 -18.12
C SER A 18 17.62 -3.98 -17.28
N GLY A 19 16.50 -4.09 -16.57
CA GLY A 19 16.13 -5.27 -15.83
C GLY A 19 15.63 -6.39 -16.76
N ALA A 20 15.50 -7.59 -16.20
CA ALA A 20 15.08 -8.77 -16.94
C ALA A 20 13.63 -8.70 -17.47
N ALA A 21 12.81 -7.79 -16.92
CA ALA A 21 11.46 -7.51 -17.38
C ALA A 21 11.39 -6.37 -18.42
N GLY A 22 12.55 -5.87 -18.89
CA GLY A 22 12.64 -4.75 -19.85
C GLY A 22 12.43 -3.37 -19.21
N ASP A 23 12.36 -3.30 -17.88
CA ASP A 23 12.31 -2.05 -17.13
C ASP A 23 13.69 -1.38 -17.09
N ARG A 24 13.73 -0.05 -17.26
CA ARG A 24 14.98 0.73 -17.21
C ARG A 24 15.09 1.43 -15.87
N PHE A 25 16.26 1.37 -15.26
CA PHE A 25 16.56 2.01 -13.99
C PHE A 25 18.01 2.50 -13.97
N PHE A 26 18.27 3.52 -13.14
CA PHE A 26 19.62 3.97 -12.86
C PHE A 26 20.17 3.19 -11.66
N ALA A 27 21.30 2.54 -11.84
CA ALA A 27 22.13 2.04 -10.75
C ALA A 27 23.07 3.18 -10.33
N LEU A 28 23.02 3.54 -9.05
CA LEU A 28 23.82 4.61 -8.47
C LEU A 28 24.69 4.03 -7.35
N THR A 29 25.88 4.58 -7.16
CA THR A 29 26.73 4.29 -6.01
C THR A 29 26.97 5.59 -5.25
N ASP A 30 26.78 5.58 -3.93
CA ASP A 30 27.05 6.74 -3.09
C ASP A 30 28.56 6.94 -2.82
N ASP A 31 28.90 8.00 -2.11
CA ASP A 31 30.24 8.33 -1.63
C ASP A 31 30.82 7.33 -0.61
N ARG A 32 29.97 6.47 -0.03
CA ARG A 32 30.33 5.40 0.91
C ARG A 32 30.38 4.02 0.24
N GLY A 33 30.24 3.95 -1.08
CA GLY A 33 30.29 2.70 -1.85
C GLY A 33 29.02 1.84 -1.78
N ARG A 34 27.91 2.34 -1.21
CA ARG A 34 26.63 1.64 -1.18
C ARG A 34 25.85 1.89 -2.47
N ASN A 35 25.23 0.84 -2.97
CA ASN A 35 24.45 0.88 -4.21
C ASN A 35 22.98 1.18 -3.91
N LEU A 36 22.37 1.99 -4.77
CA LEU A 36 20.93 2.18 -4.81
C LEU A 36 20.43 2.14 -6.26
N THR A 37 19.13 1.95 -6.42
CA THR A 37 18.47 1.98 -7.72
C THR A 37 17.40 3.05 -7.77
N LEU A 38 17.32 3.75 -8.90
CA LEU A 38 16.33 4.79 -9.15
C LEU A 38 15.61 4.49 -10.46
N ARG A 39 14.29 4.27 -10.37
CA ARG A 39 13.43 4.13 -11.55
C ARG A 39 12.69 5.44 -11.80
N LEU A 40 12.57 5.84 -13.07
CA LEU A 40 11.74 6.96 -13.49
C LEU A 40 10.47 6.45 -14.17
N ASP A 41 9.32 7.03 -13.85
CA ASP A 41 8.06 6.80 -14.58
C ASP A 41 7.33 8.13 -14.79
N ALA A 42 6.54 8.23 -15.85
CA ALA A 42 5.67 9.39 -16.11
C ALA A 42 4.21 8.95 -15.96
N ILE A 43 3.48 9.58 -15.04
CA ILE A 43 2.10 9.21 -14.70
C ILE A 43 1.22 10.44 -14.50
N PRO A 44 -0.12 10.30 -14.57
CA PRO A 44 -1.02 11.31 -14.07
C PRO A 44 -0.73 11.60 -12.60
N LEU A 45 -0.40 12.84 -12.28
CA LEU A 45 -0.23 13.34 -10.90
C LEU A 45 -1.30 14.40 -10.60
N PRO A 46 -1.66 14.61 -9.31
CA PRO A 46 -2.56 15.68 -8.90
C PRO A 46 -2.12 17.05 -9.42
N SER A 47 -3.08 17.92 -9.69
CA SER A 47 -2.83 19.30 -10.11
C SER A 47 -1.93 20.02 -9.10
N GLY A 48 -0.84 20.62 -9.59
CA GLY A 48 0.18 21.27 -8.76
C GLY A 48 1.35 20.36 -8.35
N THR A 49 1.22 19.04 -8.49
CA THR A 49 2.32 18.09 -8.28
C THR A 49 3.06 17.83 -9.59
N ILE A 50 4.28 18.34 -9.70
CA ILE A 50 5.12 18.11 -10.88
C ILE A 50 5.86 16.76 -10.79
N ALA A 51 6.29 16.36 -9.60
CA ALA A 51 6.99 15.12 -9.35
C ALA A 51 6.69 14.59 -7.94
N ARG A 52 7.00 13.30 -7.72
CA ARG A 52 6.93 12.64 -6.41
C ARG A 52 7.95 11.51 -6.34
N THR A 53 8.63 11.36 -5.20
CA THR A 53 9.53 10.24 -4.92
C THR A 53 8.94 9.21 -3.96
N HIS A 54 8.96 7.94 -4.37
CA HIS A 54 8.82 6.80 -3.47
C HIS A 54 10.20 6.44 -2.92
N VAL A 55 10.40 6.70 -1.62
CA VAL A 55 11.65 6.41 -0.93
C VAL A 55 11.55 5.07 -0.21
N ASN A 56 12.54 4.20 -0.40
CA ASN A 56 12.66 2.94 0.34
C ASN A 56 14.10 2.71 0.77
N THR A 57 14.45 3.21 1.95
CA THR A 57 15.78 3.05 2.55
C THR A 57 16.01 1.65 3.12
N THR A 58 14.98 0.79 3.17
CA THR A 58 15.12 -0.62 3.54
C THR A 58 15.77 -1.44 2.44
N SER A 59 15.38 -1.22 1.17
CA SER A 59 15.92 -1.97 0.02
C SER A 59 16.83 -1.15 -0.90
N ASP A 60 16.97 0.16 -0.64
CA ASP A 60 17.65 1.12 -1.54
C ASP A 60 17.08 1.08 -2.98
N GLN A 61 15.79 0.75 -3.13
CA GLN A 61 15.05 0.81 -4.40
C GLN A 61 14.07 1.97 -4.40
N HIS A 62 14.32 2.97 -5.25
CA HIS A 62 13.57 4.21 -5.29
C HIS A 62 12.85 4.40 -6.62
N VAL A 63 11.76 5.16 -6.61
CA VAL A 63 11.03 5.53 -7.83
C VAL A 63 10.69 7.01 -7.80
N VAL A 64 11.07 7.74 -8.84
CA VAL A 64 10.57 9.10 -9.09
C VAL A 64 9.49 9.02 -10.16
N GLN A 65 8.32 9.55 -9.83
CA GLN A 65 7.20 9.71 -10.74
C GLN A 65 7.11 11.16 -11.16
N LEU A 66 7.15 11.43 -12.46
CA LEU A 66 6.96 12.74 -13.04
C LEU A 66 5.53 12.87 -13.57
N SER A 67 4.98 14.07 -13.52
CA SER A 67 3.68 14.36 -14.13
C SER A 67 3.74 14.13 -15.64
N ASP A 68 2.77 13.39 -16.17
CA ASP A 68 2.61 13.19 -17.61
C ASP A 68 2.23 14.47 -18.37
N ARG A 69 1.86 15.53 -17.64
CA ARG A 69 1.56 16.88 -18.14
C ARG A 69 2.74 17.86 -17.98
N MET A 70 3.88 17.42 -17.46
CA MET A 70 5.05 18.27 -17.23
C MET A 70 5.68 18.74 -18.55
N ASP A 71 6.10 20.01 -18.61
CA ASP A 71 6.95 20.49 -19.69
C ASP A 71 8.30 19.74 -19.65
N PRO A 72 8.74 19.08 -20.74
CA PRO A 72 10.05 18.41 -20.80
C PRO A 72 11.24 19.27 -20.34
N ARG A 73 11.16 20.59 -20.47
CA ARG A 73 12.20 21.54 -20.00
C ARG A 73 12.34 21.55 -18.47
N GLN A 74 11.26 21.27 -17.74
CA GLN A 74 11.22 21.27 -16.27
C GLN A 74 11.75 19.96 -15.66
N VAL A 75 11.88 18.90 -16.46
CA VAL A 75 12.28 17.55 -15.99
C VAL A 75 13.59 17.60 -15.23
N GLY A 76 14.60 18.31 -15.74
CA GLY A 76 15.91 18.35 -15.08
C GLY A 76 15.85 19.04 -13.70
N ARG A 77 15.07 20.12 -13.58
CA ARG A 77 14.86 20.84 -12.33
C ARG A 77 14.09 19.97 -11.32
N ALA A 78 13.00 19.36 -11.74
CA ALA A 78 12.22 18.45 -10.91
C ALA A 78 13.07 17.27 -10.43
N LEU A 79 13.82 16.60 -11.31
CA LEU A 79 14.71 15.51 -10.92
C LEU A 79 15.80 15.96 -9.95
N SER A 80 16.35 17.17 -10.10
CA SER A 80 17.33 17.70 -9.15
C SER A 80 16.75 17.91 -7.75
N HIS A 81 15.49 18.34 -7.66
CA HIS A 81 14.74 18.43 -6.40
C HIS A 81 14.60 17.05 -5.76
N GLU A 82 13.95 16.12 -6.48
CA GLU A 82 13.60 14.79 -5.99
C GLU A 82 14.84 13.97 -5.59
N VAL A 83 15.94 14.08 -6.33
CA VAL A 83 17.20 13.40 -5.98
C VAL A 83 17.87 14.05 -4.76
N GLY A 84 17.78 15.38 -4.62
CA GLY A 84 18.32 16.07 -3.43
C GLY A 84 17.63 15.63 -2.15
N GLU A 85 16.31 15.59 -2.20
CA GLU A 85 15.44 15.10 -1.13
C GLU A 85 15.71 13.62 -0.82
N LEU A 86 15.75 12.76 -1.84
CA LEU A 86 16.06 11.33 -1.69
C LEU A 86 17.39 11.10 -0.99
N LEU A 87 18.43 11.82 -1.39
CA LEU A 87 19.75 11.69 -0.78
C LEU A 87 19.75 12.23 0.66
N ALA A 88 18.93 13.24 0.98
CA ALA A 88 18.75 13.74 2.35
C ALA A 88 18.08 12.70 3.26
N VAL A 89 16.96 12.11 2.80
CA VAL A 89 16.25 11.05 3.53
C VAL A 89 17.20 9.88 3.80
N ARG A 90 17.97 9.48 2.80
CA ARG A 90 18.90 8.34 2.92
C ARG A 90 20.08 8.60 3.87
N ASP A 91 20.63 9.82 3.87
CA ASP A 91 21.67 10.18 4.85
C ASP A 91 21.10 10.16 6.27
N ARG A 92 19.90 10.72 6.46
CA ARG A 92 19.19 10.69 7.75
C ARG A 92 18.94 9.26 8.22
N ALA A 93 18.42 8.38 7.37
CA ALA A 93 18.21 6.97 7.70
C ALA A 93 19.51 6.28 8.12
N THR A 94 20.62 6.60 7.45
CA THR A 94 21.94 6.05 7.78
C THR A 94 22.44 6.56 9.13
N ARG A 95 22.33 7.87 9.40
CA ARG A 95 22.71 8.47 10.67
C ARG A 95 21.86 7.93 11.83
N ALA A 96 20.56 7.76 11.62
CA ALA A 96 19.66 7.14 12.59
C ALA A 96 20.07 5.70 12.91
N ALA A 97 20.36 4.88 11.89
CA ALA A 97 20.86 3.52 12.08
C ALA A 97 22.22 3.47 12.81
N ALA A 98 23.05 4.51 12.68
CA ALA A 98 24.30 4.66 13.41
C ALA A 98 24.13 5.16 14.86
N GLY A 99 22.89 5.43 15.31
CA GLY A 99 22.60 5.90 16.66
C GLY A 99 22.94 7.38 16.89
N ASP A 100 22.99 8.19 15.83
CA ASP A 100 23.24 9.63 15.94
C ASP A 100 22.11 10.31 16.74
N PRO A 101 22.39 10.92 17.90
CA PRO A 101 21.36 11.46 18.80
C PRO A 101 20.58 12.63 18.19
N GLU A 102 21.03 13.23 17.09
CA GLU A 102 20.28 14.29 16.41
C GLU A 102 19.14 13.77 15.54
N VAL A 103 19.17 12.50 15.14
CA VAL A 103 18.19 11.93 14.19
C VAL A 103 17.62 10.58 14.63
N ALA A 104 18.35 9.78 15.41
CA ALA A 104 17.86 8.53 15.99
C ALA A 104 16.86 8.85 17.09
N GLY A 105 15.66 8.27 17.05
CA GLY A 105 14.62 8.64 18.01
C GLY A 105 13.86 9.93 17.67
N VAL A 106 14.30 10.69 16.66
CA VAL A 106 13.83 12.06 16.42
C VAL A 106 13.07 12.14 15.09
N ALA A 107 11.82 12.63 15.16
CA ALA A 107 11.02 12.93 13.98
C ALA A 107 11.69 14.02 13.13
N PRO A 108 11.63 13.97 11.78
CA PRO A 108 12.25 14.99 10.96
C PRO A 108 11.58 16.34 11.20
N ASN A 109 12.38 17.40 11.14
CA ASN A 109 11.84 18.75 11.10
C ASN A 109 10.93 18.90 9.86
N ARG A 110 9.75 19.48 10.06
CA ARG A 110 8.76 19.74 9.00
C ARG A 110 8.58 21.24 8.74
N ASP A 111 9.18 22.09 9.56
CA ASP A 111 9.16 23.53 9.36
C ASP A 111 10.25 23.88 8.36
N GLU A 112 9.85 24.07 7.10
CA GLU A 112 10.73 24.44 5.98
C GLU A 112 11.47 25.74 6.29
N LEU A 113 12.80 25.65 6.37
CA LEU A 113 13.64 26.83 6.61
C LEU A 113 13.59 27.78 5.41
N LEU A 114 13.46 27.23 4.20
CA LEU A 114 13.37 27.96 2.94
C LEU A 114 11.94 28.39 2.58
N ALA A 115 10.99 28.35 3.53
CA ALA A 115 9.70 29.00 3.35
C ALA A 115 9.76 30.52 3.60
N ARG A 116 8.93 31.28 2.89
CA ARG A 116 8.80 32.74 3.09
C ARG A 116 8.22 33.05 4.47
N GLY A 117 8.86 33.98 5.20
CA GLY A 117 8.41 34.43 6.51
C GLY A 117 9.58 34.82 7.43
N GLY A 118 9.26 35.30 8.64
CA GLY A 118 10.25 35.47 9.69
C GLY A 118 10.76 34.12 10.18
N LEU A 119 12.04 34.03 10.56
CA LEU A 119 12.53 32.90 11.32
C LEU A 119 11.77 32.88 12.65
N GLY A 120 11.12 31.76 12.98
CA GLY A 120 10.42 31.61 14.26
C GLY A 120 11.35 31.84 15.46
N SER A 121 10.77 31.95 16.67
CA SER A 121 11.48 32.26 17.92
C SER A 121 12.84 31.54 18.09
N ALA A 122 13.80 32.25 18.70
CA ALA A 122 15.19 31.83 18.90
C ALA A 122 15.44 30.46 19.55
N ASP A 123 14.43 29.88 20.21
CA ASP A 123 14.51 28.55 20.84
C ASP A 123 14.42 27.37 19.85
N ARG A 124 14.15 27.62 18.56
CA ARG A 124 14.10 26.56 17.54
C ARG A 124 15.46 26.36 16.88
N ARG A 125 15.91 25.10 16.86
CA ARG A 125 17.11 24.70 16.11
C ARG A 125 16.84 24.88 14.62
N LEU A 126 17.50 25.84 13.99
CA LEU A 126 17.40 26.07 12.55
C LEU A 126 18.14 24.95 11.81
N SER A 127 17.41 24.10 11.11
CA SER A 127 17.96 23.02 10.29
C SER A 127 17.19 22.89 8.99
N LEU A 128 17.89 22.50 7.93
CA LEU A 128 17.27 22.21 6.64
C LEU A 128 16.44 20.93 6.73
N THR A 129 15.22 21.00 6.22
CA THR A 129 14.37 19.84 5.97
C THR A 129 14.83 19.07 4.73
N GLU A 130 14.28 17.88 4.53
CA GLU A 130 14.50 17.08 3.31
C GLU A 130 14.03 17.85 2.05
N GLU A 131 12.89 18.56 2.15
CA GLU A 131 12.35 19.45 1.11
C GLU A 131 13.30 20.63 0.84
N ASP A 132 13.85 21.26 1.88
CA ASP A 132 14.82 22.36 1.72
C ASP A 132 16.06 21.89 0.94
N LEU A 133 16.54 20.67 1.19
CA LEU A 133 17.65 20.08 0.45
C LEU A 133 17.28 19.75 -1.00
N GLY A 134 16.02 19.42 -1.28
CA GLY A 134 15.47 19.39 -2.63
C GLY A 134 15.54 20.77 -3.32
N ARG A 135 15.12 21.83 -2.63
CA ARG A 135 15.22 23.22 -3.14
C ARG A 135 16.66 23.64 -3.42
N VAL A 136 17.60 23.25 -2.57
CA VAL A 136 19.04 23.46 -2.83
C VAL A 136 19.50 22.73 -4.09
N GLY A 137 18.99 21.52 -4.34
CA GLY A 137 19.19 20.79 -5.60
C GLY A 137 18.74 21.57 -6.83
N GLU A 138 17.57 22.24 -6.77
CA GLU A 138 17.08 23.12 -7.84
C GLU A 138 17.97 24.35 -8.05
N LEU A 139 18.41 25.01 -6.96
CA LEU A 139 19.31 26.16 -7.03
C LEU A 139 20.61 25.78 -7.75
N ASN A 140 21.20 24.65 -7.37
CA ASN A 140 22.42 24.11 -8.00
C ASN A 140 22.20 23.79 -9.49
N TYR A 141 21.05 23.21 -9.85
CA TYR A 141 20.72 22.90 -11.24
C TYR A 141 20.59 24.15 -12.10
N LEU A 142 19.83 25.15 -11.65
CA LEU A 142 19.58 26.37 -12.41
C LEU A 142 20.86 27.21 -12.55
N ALA A 143 21.69 27.27 -11.50
CA ALA A 143 22.99 27.92 -11.53
C ALA A 143 23.96 27.24 -12.51
N ALA A 144 23.97 25.91 -12.58
CA ALA A 144 24.76 25.18 -13.57
C ALA A 144 24.29 25.51 -15.00
N ARG A 145 22.98 25.50 -15.25
CA ARG A 145 22.43 25.78 -16.58
C ARG A 145 22.63 27.21 -17.06
N MET A 146 22.44 28.22 -16.22
CA MET A 146 22.63 29.62 -16.65
C MET A 146 24.09 29.90 -17.09
N ASN A 147 25.04 29.06 -16.66
CA ASN A 147 26.45 29.16 -16.96
C ASN A 147 26.95 28.07 -17.94
N ASP A 148 26.06 27.22 -18.47
CA ASP A 148 26.42 26.14 -19.39
C ASP A 148 26.62 26.70 -20.81
N ALA A 149 27.88 26.79 -21.25
CA ALA A 149 28.24 27.32 -22.56
C ALA A 149 27.70 26.49 -23.75
N THR A 150 27.22 25.27 -23.52
CA THR A 150 26.59 24.44 -24.56
C THR A 150 25.13 24.83 -24.82
N LEU A 151 24.51 25.58 -23.90
CA LEU A 151 23.17 26.12 -24.04
C LEU A 151 23.21 27.48 -24.76
N ASP A 152 22.18 27.75 -25.55
CA ASP A 152 22.05 29.04 -26.21
C ASP A 152 21.80 30.19 -25.19
N ALA A 153 21.92 31.43 -25.66
CA ALA A 153 21.76 32.60 -24.79
C ALA A 153 20.35 32.70 -24.19
N THR A 154 19.31 32.27 -24.90
CA THR A 154 17.93 32.29 -24.45
C THR A 154 17.71 31.29 -23.32
N GLN A 155 18.16 30.05 -23.48
CA GLN A 155 18.08 29.00 -22.46
C GLN A 155 18.84 29.36 -21.18
N ARG A 156 19.99 30.04 -21.32
CA ARG A 156 20.75 30.56 -20.17
C ARG A 156 20.01 31.70 -19.47
N ALA A 157 19.42 32.62 -20.22
CA ALA A 157 18.62 33.72 -19.67
C ALA A 157 17.33 33.21 -18.99
N GLU A 158 16.64 32.22 -19.56
CA GLU A 158 15.50 31.53 -18.95
C GLU A 158 15.91 30.89 -17.61
N SER A 159 17.02 30.14 -17.60
CA SER A 159 17.53 29.49 -16.38
C SER A 159 17.91 30.50 -15.29
N ARG A 160 18.48 31.65 -15.66
CA ARG A 160 18.78 32.76 -14.74
C ARG A 160 17.49 33.38 -14.17
N SER A 161 16.49 33.58 -15.00
CA SER A 161 15.19 34.14 -14.60
C SER A 161 14.47 33.20 -13.63
N GLU A 162 14.47 31.89 -13.92
CA GLU A 162 13.96 30.87 -13.00
C GLU A 162 14.74 30.80 -11.69
N LEU A 163 16.07 30.94 -11.73
CA LEU A 163 16.90 30.98 -10.52
C LEU A 163 16.53 32.19 -9.65
N SER A 164 16.43 33.38 -10.26
CA SER A 164 16.02 34.62 -9.59
C SER A 164 14.62 34.51 -8.97
N ALA A 165 13.70 33.81 -9.64
CA ALA A 165 12.36 33.54 -9.14
C ALA A 165 12.38 32.53 -7.96
N LEU A 166 13.21 31.48 -8.04
CA LEU A 166 13.35 30.50 -6.97
C LEU A 166 13.94 31.13 -5.71
N ILE A 167 14.98 31.96 -5.85
CA ILE A 167 15.58 32.75 -4.75
C ILE A 167 14.53 33.63 -4.05
N ASP A 168 13.65 34.26 -4.84
CA ASP A 168 12.53 35.04 -4.31
C ASP A 168 11.50 34.14 -3.61
N HIS A 169 11.25 32.95 -4.14
CA HIS A 169 10.32 31.98 -3.55
C HIS A 169 10.82 31.41 -2.22
N THR A 170 12.12 31.15 -2.08
CA THR A 170 12.72 30.50 -0.91
C THR A 170 13.09 31.44 0.24
N GLY A 171 12.70 32.71 0.16
CA GLY A 171 13.02 33.70 1.19
C GLY A 171 14.52 34.00 1.32
N LEU A 172 15.31 33.68 0.29
CA LEU A 172 16.75 33.98 0.22
C LEU A 172 17.02 35.43 -0.20
N ARG A 173 15.99 36.15 -0.65
CA ARG A 173 16.03 37.58 -0.97
C ARG A 173 14.97 38.32 -0.15
N PRO A 174 15.30 39.47 0.47
CA PRO A 174 14.29 40.32 1.11
C PRO A 174 13.31 40.87 0.07
N GLN A 175 12.02 40.89 0.40
CA GLN A 175 10.96 41.38 -0.49
C GLN A 175 10.47 42.76 -0.10
N ALA A 176 10.54 43.09 1.20
CA ALA A 176 10.21 44.40 1.70
C ALA A 176 11.08 45.48 1.03
N PRO A 177 10.51 46.65 0.72
CA PRO A 177 11.28 47.83 0.32
C PRO A 177 12.31 48.20 1.39
N ALA A 178 13.49 48.70 0.98
CA ALA A 178 14.59 48.99 1.90
C ALA A 178 14.25 50.03 3.01
N ASP A 179 13.23 50.85 2.79
CA ASP A 179 12.70 51.86 3.71
C ASP A 179 11.59 51.34 4.64
N SER A 180 11.20 50.07 4.51
CA SER A 180 10.19 49.43 5.35
C SER A 180 10.77 48.87 6.65
N ASP A 181 10.03 49.00 7.75
CA ASP A 181 10.37 48.38 9.05
C ASP A 181 10.51 46.84 8.97
N ARG A 182 9.96 46.21 7.92
CA ARG A 182 10.09 44.76 7.67
C ARG A 182 11.40 44.37 6.99
N PHE A 183 12.11 45.31 6.39
CA PHE A 183 13.30 45.03 5.58
C PHE A 183 14.44 44.44 6.40
N ALA A 184 14.80 45.05 7.52
CA ALA A 184 15.90 44.57 8.34
C ALA A 184 15.65 43.15 8.88
N PRO A 185 14.46 42.81 9.43
CA PRO A 185 14.12 41.43 9.79
C PRO A 185 14.14 40.43 8.62
N GLU A 186 13.62 40.81 7.45
CA GLU A 186 13.64 39.94 6.26
C GLU A 186 15.06 39.72 5.73
N LEU A 187 15.89 40.76 5.73
CA LEU A 187 17.29 40.69 5.31
C LEU A 187 18.09 39.77 6.25
N GLN A 188 17.93 39.94 7.57
CA GLN A 188 18.56 39.08 8.56
C GLN A 188 18.13 37.62 8.38
N ALA A 189 16.83 37.37 8.16
CA ALA A 189 16.33 36.02 7.91
C ALA A 189 16.93 35.42 6.62
N ALA A 190 17.06 36.23 5.56
CA ALA A 190 17.68 35.83 4.31
C ALA A 190 19.20 35.57 4.45
N ASP A 191 19.92 36.35 5.26
CA ASP A 191 21.34 36.10 5.58
C ASP A 191 21.50 34.75 6.28
N VAL A 192 20.73 34.49 7.34
CA VAL A 192 20.79 33.23 8.09
C VAL A 192 20.46 32.01 7.21
N ARG A 193 19.43 32.12 6.34
CA ARG A 193 19.13 31.05 5.37
C ARG A 193 20.30 30.79 4.44
N ARG A 194 20.94 31.84 3.92
CA ARG A 194 22.09 31.74 3.02
C ARG A 194 23.28 31.07 3.71
N ASP A 195 23.59 31.46 4.94
CA ASP A 195 24.67 30.85 5.73
C ASP A 195 24.44 29.35 5.97
N ILE A 196 23.19 28.96 6.23
CA ILE A 196 22.83 27.55 6.47
C ILE A 196 22.90 26.71 5.18
N ILE A 197 22.50 27.25 4.02
CA ILE A 197 22.56 26.49 2.76
C ILE A 197 23.95 26.48 2.10
N ASP A 198 24.84 27.42 2.42
CA ASP A 198 26.16 27.58 1.78
C ASP A 198 26.96 26.28 1.66
N PRO A 199 27.04 25.41 2.70
CA PRO A 199 27.76 24.14 2.61
C PRO A 199 27.19 23.14 1.60
N HIS A 200 25.95 23.35 1.15
CA HIS A 200 25.23 22.48 0.22
C HIS A 200 25.20 23.04 -1.22
N LEU A 201 25.77 24.22 -1.44
CA LEU A 201 25.82 24.86 -2.74
C LEU A 201 27.06 24.42 -3.53
N THR A 202 26.87 24.29 -4.84
CA THR A 202 27.98 24.27 -5.79
C THR A 202 28.63 25.65 -5.86
N PRO A 203 29.92 25.77 -6.22
CA PRO A 203 30.57 27.07 -6.37
C PRO A 203 29.81 28.03 -7.30
N MET A 204 29.25 27.49 -8.39
CA MET A 204 28.46 28.27 -9.35
C MET A 204 27.16 28.80 -8.74
N ALA A 205 26.51 28.04 -7.87
CA ALA A 205 25.30 28.47 -7.18
C ALA A 205 25.60 29.50 -6.09
N ALA A 206 26.70 29.34 -5.35
CA ALA A 206 27.15 30.33 -4.38
C ALA A 206 27.46 31.68 -5.06
N ASP A 207 28.12 31.66 -6.23
CA ASP A 207 28.39 32.85 -7.03
C ASP A 207 27.08 33.51 -7.52
N ALA A 208 26.16 32.71 -8.06
CA ALA A 208 24.87 33.20 -8.53
C ALA A 208 24.00 33.77 -7.39
N LEU A 209 24.04 33.20 -6.19
CA LEU A 209 23.34 33.77 -5.02
C LEU A 209 23.94 35.11 -4.60
N ARG A 210 25.26 35.26 -4.62
CA ARG A 210 25.90 36.56 -4.32
C ARG A 210 25.45 37.65 -5.30
N GLU A 211 25.20 37.27 -6.55
CA GLU A 211 24.73 38.19 -7.59
C GLU A 211 23.21 38.46 -7.49
N LEU A 212 22.40 37.41 -7.33
CA LEU A 212 20.95 37.49 -7.48
C LEU A 212 20.20 37.65 -6.15
N ALA A 213 20.72 37.20 -5.00
CA ALA A 213 20.00 37.28 -3.72
C ALA A 213 19.99 38.69 -3.07
N VAL A 214 20.32 39.72 -3.85
CA VAL A 214 20.27 41.13 -3.44
C VAL A 214 18.85 41.70 -3.53
N PRO A 215 18.54 42.79 -2.79
CA PRO A 215 17.26 43.50 -2.92
C PRO A 215 16.93 43.84 -4.37
N VAL A 216 15.63 43.88 -4.70
CA VAL A 216 15.15 44.04 -6.09
C VAL A 216 15.68 45.31 -6.76
N GLU A 217 15.94 46.36 -5.98
CA GLU A 217 16.47 47.64 -6.44
C GLU A 217 17.93 47.56 -6.92
N ARG A 218 18.65 46.50 -6.53
CA ARG A 218 20.05 46.25 -6.91
C ARG A 218 20.19 45.26 -8.07
N LEU A 219 19.09 44.68 -8.54
CA LEU A 219 19.08 43.78 -9.69
C LEU A 219 19.16 44.55 -11.02
N SER A 220 19.59 43.86 -12.08
CA SER A 220 19.56 44.41 -13.43
C SER A 220 18.12 44.69 -13.89
N ALA A 221 17.92 45.63 -14.82
CA ALA A 221 16.58 45.96 -15.32
C ALA A 221 15.86 44.76 -15.94
N ALA A 222 16.60 43.85 -16.59
CA ALA A 222 16.07 42.61 -17.15
C ALA A 222 15.60 41.65 -16.04
N ASP A 223 16.44 41.40 -15.03
CA ASP A 223 16.09 40.52 -13.90
C ASP A 223 14.89 41.06 -13.11
N VAL A 224 14.77 42.39 -12.98
CA VAL A 224 13.60 43.04 -12.34
C VAL A 224 12.33 42.82 -13.13
N ALA A 225 12.37 42.93 -14.47
CA ALA A 225 11.20 42.72 -15.32
C ALA A 225 10.66 41.29 -15.18
N GLU A 226 11.55 40.30 -15.31
CA GLU A 226 11.24 38.87 -15.16
C GLU A 226 10.70 38.54 -13.76
N LEU A 227 11.33 39.07 -12.72
CA LEU A 227 10.89 38.85 -11.34
C LEU A 227 9.50 39.46 -11.08
N ARG A 228 9.21 40.63 -11.64
CA ARG A 228 7.88 41.26 -11.54
C ARG A 228 6.82 40.43 -12.24
N GLU A 229 7.12 39.89 -13.42
CA GLU A 229 6.22 38.99 -14.13
C GLU A 229 5.96 37.72 -13.30
N PHE A 230 7.01 37.11 -12.76
CA PHE A 230 6.87 35.95 -11.87
C PHE A 230 5.99 36.26 -10.65
N ARG A 231 6.27 37.36 -9.93
CA ARG A 231 5.48 37.78 -8.76
C ARG A 231 4.02 38.03 -9.13
N SER A 232 3.76 38.59 -10.31
CA SER A 232 2.40 38.74 -10.84
C SER A 232 1.73 37.38 -11.05
N ARG A 233 2.38 36.43 -11.72
CA ARG A 233 1.84 35.06 -11.92
C ARG A 233 1.53 34.37 -10.59
N VAL A 234 2.42 34.48 -9.60
CA VAL A 234 2.23 33.90 -8.26
C VAL A 234 1.08 34.56 -7.50
N ALA A 235 0.90 35.88 -7.61
CA ALA A 235 -0.20 36.59 -6.95
C ALA A 235 -1.58 36.15 -7.48
N HIS A 236 -1.67 35.79 -8.76
CA HIS A 236 -2.90 35.28 -9.38
C HIS A 236 -3.14 33.79 -9.10
N ALA A 237 -2.12 33.05 -8.67
CA ALA A 237 -2.18 31.61 -8.40
C ALA A 237 -2.45 31.26 -6.93
N ARG A 238 -2.85 32.23 -6.08
CA ARG A 238 -3.04 32.00 -4.64
C ARG A 238 -4.02 30.85 -4.39
N PRO A 239 -3.60 29.80 -3.66
CA PRO A 239 -4.51 28.76 -3.20
C PRO A 239 -5.52 29.33 -2.21
N LEU A 240 -6.76 28.83 -2.28
CA LEU A 240 -7.76 28.99 -1.22
C LEU A 240 -7.18 28.42 0.08
N GLY A 241 -7.18 29.23 1.14
CA GLY A 241 -6.48 28.94 2.38
C GLY A 241 -6.98 27.70 3.11
N ALA A 242 -6.05 27.03 3.82
CA ALA A 242 -6.37 26.03 4.81
C ALA A 242 -7.22 26.65 5.93
N SER A 243 -8.34 26.01 6.24
CA SER A 243 -9.22 26.41 7.33
C SER A 243 -8.47 26.37 8.67
N ALA A 244 -8.53 27.47 9.43
CA ALA A 244 -7.93 27.59 10.77
C ALA A 244 -8.54 26.66 11.83
N HIS A 245 -9.50 25.81 11.46
CA HIS A 245 -10.26 24.92 12.36
C HIS A 245 -10.14 23.43 12.00
N ALA A 246 -9.11 23.02 11.25
CA ALA A 246 -8.88 21.59 11.01
C ALA A 246 -8.54 20.88 12.35
N PRO A 247 -9.16 19.73 12.66
CA PRO A 247 -8.81 18.96 13.85
C PRO A 247 -7.33 18.56 13.82
N PRO A 248 -6.67 18.40 14.99
CA PRO A 248 -5.28 18.04 15.04
C PRO A 248 -5.04 16.72 14.30
N LEU A 249 -3.87 16.61 13.67
CA LEU A 249 -3.40 15.40 13.03
C LEU A 249 -3.39 14.26 14.07
N PRO A 250 -3.83 13.03 13.75
CA PRO A 250 -3.74 11.94 14.70
C PRO A 250 -2.29 11.68 15.14
N GLY A 251 -2.12 11.30 16.40
CA GLY A 251 -0.81 11.25 17.08
C GLY A 251 -0.41 12.55 17.77
N PHE A 252 -1.19 13.63 17.62
CA PHE A 252 -0.96 14.90 18.32
C PHE A 252 -2.01 15.10 19.42
N ARG A 253 -1.61 15.80 20.47
CA ARG A 253 -2.49 16.23 21.56
C ARG A 253 -3.37 17.41 21.10
N PRO A 254 -4.46 17.74 21.82
CA PRO A 254 -5.32 18.87 21.47
C PRO A 254 -4.62 20.23 21.42
N ASP A 255 -3.51 20.40 22.14
CA ASP A 255 -2.66 21.60 22.11
C ASP A 255 -1.70 21.65 20.90
N GLY A 256 -1.72 20.63 20.04
CA GLY A 256 -0.85 20.51 18.88
C GLY A 256 0.54 19.94 19.18
N SER A 257 0.84 19.53 20.42
CA SER A 257 2.10 18.84 20.74
C SER A 257 2.06 17.37 20.30
N PRO A 258 3.18 16.79 19.80
CA PRO A 258 3.22 15.37 19.47
C PRO A 258 3.20 14.50 20.73
N VAL A 259 2.51 13.36 20.66
CA VAL A 259 2.60 12.29 21.67
C VAL A 259 4.02 11.67 21.66
N PRO A 260 4.74 11.62 22.78
CA PRO A 260 6.06 11.00 22.87
C PRO A 260 6.04 9.50 22.57
N ARG A 261 7.18 8.96 22.12
CA ARG A 261 7.31 7.53 21.75
C ARG A 261 7.03 6.58 22.90
N ASP A 262 7.48 6.93 24.09
CA ASP A 262 7.30 6.19 25.34
C ASP A 262 5.86 6.23 25.87
N GLU A 263 5.09 7.24 25.50
CA GLU A 263 3.66 7.35 25.84
C GLU A 263 2.73 6.64 24.84
N LEU A 264 3.25 6.14 23.71
CA LEU A 264 2.43 5.65 22.60
C LEU A 264 1.42 4.57 23.02
N ALA A 265 1.86 3.57 23.77
CA ALA A 265 0.98 2.46 24.19
C ALA A 265 -0.16 2.94 25.08
N ALA A 266 0.12 3.87 26.01
CA ALA A 266 -0.88 4.46 26.89
C ALA A 266 -1.86 5.34 26.11
N ALA A 267 -1.36 6.16 25.17
CA ALA A 267 -2.19 6.99 24.30
C ALA A 267 -3.12 6.14 23.41
N ALA A 268 -2.61 5.04 22.84
CA ALA A 268 -3.42 4.11 22.05
C ALA A 268 -4.52 3.44 22.89
N ALA A 269 -4.22 3.03 24.12
CA ALA A 269 -5.22 2.49 25.05
C ALA A 269 -6.29 3.54 25.42
N GLN A 270 -5.89 4.77 25.69
CA GLN A 270 -6.84 5.86 25.98
C GLN A 270 -7.76 6.17 24.79
N ALA A 271 -7.21 6.18 23.56
CA ALA A 271 -7.98 6.39 22.35
C ALA A 271 -8.99 5.24 22.12
N ALA A 272 -8.59 4.00 22.41
CA ALA A 272 -9.46 2.83 22.37
C ALA A 272 -10.66 2.95 23.33
N ASP A 273 -10.40 3.37 24.57
CA ASP A 273 -11.46 3.59 25.57
C ASP A 273 -12.39 4.73 25.15
N GLN A 274 -11.84 5.80 24.57
CA GLN A 274 -12.64 6.91 24.05
C GLN A 274 -13.55 6.44 22.91
N ARG A 275 -13.02 5.65 21.96
CA ARG A 275 -13.80 5.05 20.89
C ARG A 275 -14.92 4.17 21.41
N THR A 276 -14.61 3.27 22.35
CA THR A 276 -15.60 2.37 22.95
C THR A 276 -16.74 3.16 23.62
N ARG A 277 -16.42 4.21 24.37
CA ARG A 277 -17.44 5.09 24.99
C ARG A 277 -18.28 5.84 23.96
N ALA A 278 -17.66 6.38 22.91
CA ALA A 278 -18.36 7.08 21.83
C ALA A 278 -19.29 6.14 21.04
N GLY A 279 -18.85 4.89 20.80
CA GLY A 279 -19.62 3.83 20.18
C GLY A 279 -20.88 3.48 20.98
N ALA A 280 -20.71 3.24 22.28
CA ALA A 280 -21.82 2.94 23.18
C ALA A 280 -22.82 4.11 23.30
N ALA A 281 -22.33 5.35 23.37
CA ALA A 281 -23.17 6.54 23.41
C ALA A 281 -24.01 6.70 22.14
N THR A 282 -23.38 6.61 20.96
CA THR A 282 -24.08 6.70 19.66
C THR A 282 -25.14 5.61 19.52
N LEU A 283 -24.84 4.37 19.92
CA LEU A 283 -25.80 3.27 19.88
C LEU A 283 -27.00 3.50 20.80
N ALA A 284 -26.77 4.04 22.00
CA ALA A 284 -27.83 4.41 22.93
C ALA A 284 -28.71 5.54 22.38
N GLU A 285 -28.12 6.55 21.75
CA GLU A 285 -28.83 7.65 21.09
C GLU A 285 -29.74 7.15 19.96
N LEU A 286 -29.23 6.30 19.07
CA LEU A 286 -30.02 5.72 17.98
C LEU A 286 -31.23 4.94 18.53
N ARG A 287 -31.03 4.15 19.59
CA ARG A 287 -32.11 3.40 20.24
C ARG A 287 -33.13 4.31 20.90
N ALA A 288 -32.68 5.37 21.57
CA ALA A 288 -33.57 6.34 22.20
C ALA A 288 -34.41 7.10 21.15
N GLU A 289 -33.82 7.46 20.01
CA GLU A 289 -34.53 8.10 18.90
C GLU A 289 -35.62 7.18 18.33
N ILE A 290 -35.31 5.90 18.10
CA ILE A 290 -36.28 4.89 17.64
C ILE A 290 -37.42 4.75 18.65
N ALA A 291 -37.10 4.62 19.94
CA ALA A 291 -38.11 4.48 20.99
C ALA A 291 -39.01 5.72 21.12
N THR A 292 -38.46 6.91 20.85
CA THR A 292 -39.19 8.19 20.98
C THR A 292 -40.08 8.48 19.78
N THR A 293 -39.57 8.24 18.57
CA THR A 293 -40.24 8.59 17.31
C THR A 293 -41.08 7.46 16.75
N GLY A 294 -40.75 6.22 17.08
CA GLY A 294 -41.31 5.03 16.42
C GLY A 294 -40.78 4.81 14.99
N GLU A 295 -39.81 5.62 14.54
CA GLU A 295 -39.25 5.58 13.20
C GLU A 295 -37.75 5.25 13.21
N TRP A 296 -37.22 4.76 12.09
CA TRP A 296 -35.79 4.52 11.93
C TRP A 296 -35.04 5.83 11.67
N PRO A 297 -33.97 6.16 12.44
CA PRO A 297 -33.17 7.35 12.26
C PRO A 297 -32.64 7.46 10.83
N THR A 298 -32.62 8.66 10.27
CA THR A 298 -32.01 8.92 8.96
C THR A 298 -30.59 9.43 9.14
N ARG A 299 -29.60 8.81 8.48
CA ARG A 299 -28.20 9.20 8.54
C ARG A 299 -27.49 8.93 7.21
N GLN A 300 -26.48 9.71 6.88
CA GLN A 300 -25.44 9.27 5.96
C GLN A 300 -24.62 8.15 6.62
N VAL A 301 -24.25 7.11 5.86
CA VAL A 301 -23.62 5.90 6.41
C VAL A 301 -22.29 5.60 5.72
N VAL A 302 -21.28 5.31 6.55
CA VAL A 302 -19.97 4.79 6.13
C VAL A 302 -19.76 3.44 6.81
N ILE A 303 -19.46 2.39 6.04
CA ILE A 303 -19.26 1.03 6.55
C ILE A 303 -17.80 0.62 6.36
N GLY A 304 -17.12 0.30 7.45
CA GLY A 304 -15.69 -0.05 7.50
C GLY A 304 -14.78 1.13 7.83
N GLY A 305 -13.57 0.83 8.29
CA GLY A 305 -12.59 1.82 8.76
C GLY A 305 -11.17 1.57 8.25
N GLY A 306 -10.23 1.46 9.19
CA GLY A 306 -8.80 1.41 8.91
C GLY A 306 -8.25 2.73 8.38
N ALA A 307 -7.25 2.66 7.49
CA ALA A 307 -6.69 3.84 6.80
C ALA A 307 -7.74 4.68 6.04
N SER A 308 -8.89 4.11 5.68
CA SER A 308 -9.96 4.81 4.98
C SER A 308 -10.65 5.89 5.83
N LEU A 309 -10.47 5.86 7.16
CA LEU A 309 -11.04 6.82 8.09
C LEU A 309 -10.54 8.25 7.87
N VAL A 310 -9.43 8.43 7.15
CA VAL A 310 -8.91 9.77 6.85
C VAL A 310 -9.84 10.55 5.90
N GLY A 311 -10.51 9.86 4.98
CA GLY A 311 -11.47 10.44 4.04
C GLY A 311 -12.93 10.38 4.51
N ARG A 312 -13.16 9.99 5.77
CA ARG A 312 -14.50 9.90 6.34
C ARG A 312 -15.10 11.31 6.50
N ASP A 313 -16.40 11.45 6.20
CA ASP A 313 -17.19 12.58 6.65
C ASP A 313 -17.48 12.47 8.17
N PRO A 314 -17.05 13.44 9.00
CA PRO A 314 -17.33 13.44 10.44
C PRO A 314 -18.82 13.50 10.79
N GLN A 315 -19.71 13.93 9.88
CA GLN A 315 -21.16 13.94 10.11
C GLN A 315 -21.83 12.59 9.78
N ALA A 316 -21.16 11.73 9.01
CA ALA A 316 -21.69 10.41 8.67
C ALA A 316 -21.54 9.43 9.85
N LEU A 317 -22.55 8.58 10.01
CA LEU A 317 -22.52 7.44 10.93
C LEU A 317 -21.51 6.42 10.42
N LEU A 318 -20.42 6.25 11.17
CA LEU A 318 -19.45 5.18 10.94
C LEU A 318 -19.96 3.87 11.56
N VAL A 319 -19.92 2.78 10.81
CA VAL A 319 -20.07 1.43 11.35
C VAL A 319 -18.81 0.64 11.03
N ASP A 320 -18.00 0.36 12.04
CA ASP A 320 -16.68 -0.26 11.86
C ASP A 320 -16.29 -1.14 13.04
N ALA A 321 -15.85 -2.36 12.76
CA ALA A 321 -15.35 -3.27 13.79
C ALA A 321 -13.87 -2.93 14.08
N ARG A 322 -13.63 -2.32 15.25
CA ARG A 322 -12.28 -1.93 15.70
C ARG A 322 -11.29 -3.09 15.59
N GLY A 323 -10.10 -2.82 15.07
CA GLY A 323 -8.98 -3.76 15.11
C GLY A 323 -9.12 -4.98 14.19
N ARG A 324 -10.09 -4.99 13.26
CA ARG A 324 -10.19 -6.02 12.21
C ARG A 324 -8.90 -6.16 11.39
N TRP A 325 -8.16 -5.08 11.27
CA TRP A 325 -6.86 -5.02 10.61
C TRP A 325 -5.82 -4.75 11.71
N HIS A 326 -4.71 -5.49 11.73
CA HIS A 326 -3.60 -5.38 12.71
C HIS A 326 -3.72 -6.18 14.03
N LEU A 327 -4.04 -7.49 14.00
CA LEU A 327 -3.98 -8.38 15.18
C LEU A 327 -2.72 -9.29 15.24
N ASP A 328 -1.79 -9.14 14.29
CA ASP A 328 -0.48 -9.82 14.24
C ASP A 328 0.28 -9.70 15.59
N PRO A 329 1.05 -10.65 16.14
CA PRO A 329 1.90 -10.41 17.31
C PRO A 329 3.24 -9.71 16.99
N GLY A 330 3.56 -9.49 15.72
CA GLY A 330 4.79 -8.84 15.26
C GLY A 330 4.94 -7.37 15.68
N GLN A 331 6.14 -6.81 15.45
CA GLN A 331 6.59 -5.50 15.96
C GLN A 331 5.86 -4.27 15.37
N GLY A 332 5.03 -4.41 14.33
CA GLY A 332 4.39 -3.27 13.66
C GLY A 332 3.63 -3.65 12.39
N ILE A 333 3.31 -2.70 11.52
CA ILE A 333 2.85 -3.00 10.15
C ILE A 333 4.04 -3.36 9.25
N VAL A 334 3.75 -3.79 8.02
CA VAL A 334 4.77 -4.34 7.11
C VAL A 334 5.71 -3.27 6.55
N GLN A 335 5.35 -2.00 6.71
CA GLN A 335 6.07 -0.83 6.21
C GLN A 335 6.90 -0.11 7.27
N SER A 336 7.91 0.62 6.81
CA SER A 336 8.68 1.57 7.61
C SER A 336 8.15 3.02 7.51
N PRO A 337 8.60 3.94 8.38
CA PRO A 337 8.30 5.36 8.24
C PRO A 337 8.67 5.95 6.89
N ASP A 338 9.83 5.61 6.31
CA ASP A 338 10.20 6.11 4.97
C ASP A 338 9.24 5.62 3.87
N GLN A 339 8.81 4.36 3.97
CA GLN A 339 7.83 3.78 3.04
C GLN A 339 6.42 4.38 3.22
N THR A 340 6.14 5.01 4.35
CA THR A 340 4.83 5.58 4.70
C THR A 340 4.86 7.10 4.87
N ARG A 341 5.96 7.75 4.45
CA ARG A 341 6.23 9.18 4.71
C ARG A 341 5.10 10.12 4.28
N ASP A 342 4.39 9.78 3.21
CA ASP A 342 3.29 10.58 2.66
C ASP A 342 2.01 10.53 3.52
N MET A 343 1.92 9.65 4.54
CA MET A 343 0.73 9.53 5.40
C MET A 343 0.41 10.81 6.19
N ARG A 344 1.44 11.61 6.47
CA ARG A 344 1.25 12.90 7.14
C ARG A 344 0.45 13.85 6.24
N ALA A 345 0.79 13.91 4.97
CA ALA A 345 0.15 14.79 3.99
C ALA A 345 -1.31 14.38 3.71
N SER A 346 -1.65 13.09 3.83
CA SER A 346 -3.04 12.64 3.71
C SER A 346 -3.89 12.95 4.95
N GLY A 347 -3.28 13.27 6.10
CA GLY A 347 -3.99 13.53 7.36
C GLY A 347 -4.17 12.30 8.26
N LEU A 348 -3.51 11.18 7.94
CA LEU A 348 -3.64 9.92 8.69
C LEU A 348 -2.77 9.90 9.95
N GLY A 349 -1.53 10.40 9.88
CA GLY A 349 -0.58 10.41 10.98
C GLY A 349 0.87 10.51 10.50
N ASP A 350 1.82 10.71 11.42
CA ASP A 350 3.26 10.79 11.11
C ASP A 350 4.03 9.60 11.70
N ALA A 351 4.43 8.66 10.84
CA ALA A 351 5.13 7.45 11.26
C ALA A 351 6.49 7.71 11.91
N HIS A 352 7.19 8.78 11.51
CA HIS A 352 8.50 9.11 12.10
C HIS A 352 8.41 9.56 13.55
N GLN A 353 7.21 9.94 14.01
CA GLN A 353 6.97 10.23 15.39
C GLN A 353 7.25 9.02 16.28
N PHE A 354 6.95 7.81 15.80
CA PHE A 354 6.93 6.59 16.62
C PHE A 354 8.00 5.55 16.25
N ALA A 355 8.64 5.67 15.09
CA ALA A 355 9.68 4.75 14.65
C ALA A 355 10.80 5.46 13.88
N ASP A 356 11.97 4.82 13.87
CA ASP A 356 13.10 5.24 13.05
C ASP A 356 12.88 4.87 11.57
N PRO A 357 13.54 5.55 10.61
CA PRO A 357 13.24 5.48 9.18
C PRO A 357 13.11 4.07 8.57
N THR A 358 13.93 3.13 9.04
CA THR A 358 13.98 1.73 8.57
C THR A 358 13.31 0.73 9.51
N ALA A 359 12.80 1.18 10.66
CA ALA A 359 12.08 0.32 11.60
C ALA A 359 10.64 0.07 11.12
N ARG A 360 9.96 -0.95 11.64
CA ARG A 360 8.52 -1.13 11.38
C ARG A 360 7.72 -0.01 12.05
N VAL A 361 6.69 0.49 11.38
CA VAL A 361 5.75 1.42 12.01
C VAL A 361 4.97 0.68 13.10
N PRO A 362 5.00 1.15 14.37
CA PRO A 362 4.37 0.44 15.47
C PRO A 362 2.87 0.30 15.29
N ARG A 363 2.31 -0.83 15.75
CA ARG A 363 0.87 -1.06 15.70
C ARG A 363 0.09 -0.08 16.55
N ASP A 364 0.60 0.22 17.74
CA ASP A 364 -0.10 1.14 18.64
C ASP A 364 -0.22 2.54 18.03
N ALA A 365 0.70 2.94 17.15
CA ALA A 365 0.58 4.17 16.37
C ALA A 365 -0.61 4.09 15.41
N VAL A 366 -0.74 2.98 14.67
CA VAL A 366 -1.87 2.73 13.77
C VAL A 366 -3.20 2.73 14.53
N ARG A 367 -3.28 2.04 15.66
CA ARG A 367 -4.48 2.00 16.52
C ARG A 367 -4.83 3.39 17.05
N LEU A 368 -3.84 4.14 17.53
CA LEU A 368 -4.02 5.51 17.98
C LEU A 368 -4.62 6.38 16.86
N TRP A 369 -4.07 6.31 15.65
CA TRP A 369 -4.54 7.08 14.51
C TRP A 369 -5.97 6.73 14.11
N GLU A 370 -6.27 5.43 13.96
CA GLU A 370 -7.59 4.95 13.60
C GLU A 370 -8.64 5.32 14.66
N ASP A 371 -8.34 5.11 15.94
CA ASP A 371 -9.27 5.42 17.03
C ASP A 371 -9.52 6.92 17.14
N GLN A 372 -8.49 7.77 16.99
CA GLN A 372 -8.65 9.23 16.96
C GLN A 372 -9.45 9.73 15.74
N LEU A 373 -9.29 9.10 14.57
CA LEU A 373 -10.10 9.42 13.39
C LEU A 373 -11.55 8.95 13.55
N ALA A 374 -11.76 7.78 14.15
CA ALA A 374 -13.09 7.21 14.36
C ALA A 374 -13.94 8.04 15.33
N VAL A 375 -13.35 8.68 16.34
CA VAL A 375 -14.10 9.50 17.31
C VAL A 375 -14.40 10.93 16.86
N ARG A 376 -14.05 11.30 15.62
CA ARG A 376 -14.37 12.64 15.07
C ARG A 376 -15.87 12.86 14.82
N GLY A 377 -16.69 11.80 14.91
CA GLY A 377 -18.13 11.84 14.66
C GLY A 377 -18.84 10.61 15.20
N PRO A 378 -20.15 10.45 14.93
CA PRO A 378 -20.94 9.32 15.43
C PRO A 378 -20.40 8.00 14.88
N LEU A 379 -20.26 7.00 15.75
CA LEU A 379 -19.74 5.69 15.37
C LEU A 379 -20.49 4.57 16.10
N VAL A 380 -20.61 3.41 15.48
CA VAL A 380 -21.01 2.16 16.14
C VAL A 380 -19.94 1.12 15.86
N ASP A 381 -19.38 0.55 16.92
CA ASP A 381 -18.49 -0.59 16.79
C ASP A 381 -19.32 -1.82 16.40
N GLY A 382 -19.10 -2.35 15.19
CA GLY A 382 -19.90 -3.44 14.65
C GLY A 382 -19.76 -3.61 13.14
N THR A 383 -20.68 -4.37 12.55
CA THR A 383 -20.77 -4.55 11.09
C THR A 383 -22.11 -4.07 10.57
N ALA A 384 -22.20 -3.78 9.27
CA ALA A 384 -23.46 -3.40 8.65
C ALA A 384 -23.66 -4.06 7.29
N ALA A 385 -24.92 -4.35 6.98
CA ALA A 385 -25.38 -4.76 5.66
C ALA A 385 -26.40 -3.74 5.13
N LEU A 386 -26.29 -3.40 3.85
CA LEU A 386 -27.25 -2.56 3.16
C LEU A 386 -28.38 -3.43 2.62
N ILE A 387 -29.62 -3.02 2.89
CA ILE A 387 -30.83 -3.75 2.48
C ILE A 387 -31.86 -2.77 1.88
N PRO A 388 -32.59 -3.18 0.82
CA PRO A 388 -33.69 -2.39 0.29
C PRO A 388 -34.91 -2.50 1.21
N GLY A 389 -35.49 -1.36 1.57
CA GLY A 389 -36.74 -1.25 2.31
C GLY A 389 -37.98 -1.38 1.43
N GLN A 390 -39.11 -1.76 2.03
CA GLN A 390 -40.38 -1.89 1.31
C GLN A 390 -40.91 -0.51 0.83
N ASP A 391 -40.67 0.52 1.62
CA ASP A 391 -40.94 1.93 1.34
C ASP A 391 -40.11 2.54 0.20
N GLY A 392 -39.12 1.80 -0.32
CA GLY A 392 -38.24 2.25 -1.40
C GLY A 392 -37.03 3.03 -0.94
N HIS A 393 -36.78 3.10 0.37
CA HIS A 393 -35.55 3.62 0.91
C HIS A 393 -34.52 2.52 1.12
N LEU A 394 -33.24 2.91 1.14
CA LEU A 394 -32.16 2.01 1.50
C LEU A 394 -31.95 2.07 3.02
N TYR A 395 -31.71 0.92 3.65
CA TYR A 395 -31.45 0.80 5.08
C TYR A 395 -30.09 0.17 5.33
N ALA A 396 -29.40 0.62 6.37
CA ALA A 396 -28.27 -0.07 6.95
C ALA A 396 -28.76 -0.88 8.16
N ARG A 397 -28.67 -2.21 8.06
CA ARG A 397 -28.85 -3.12 9.20
C ARG A 397 -27.51 -3.23 9.91
N ILE A 398 -27.40 -2.60 11.08
CA ILE A 398 -26.22 -2.55 11.92
C ILE A 398 -26.30 -3.71 12.91
N ARG A 399 -25.26 -4.54 12.94
CA ARG A 399 -25.04 -5.56 13.97
C ARG A 399 -23.96 -5.06 14.93
N PRO A 400 -24.33 -4.60 16.14
CA PRO A 400 -23.38 -4.16 17.15
C PRO A 400 -22.37 -5.25 17.52
N GLY A 401 -21.12 -4.87 17.75
CA GLY A 401 -20.05 -5.78 18.16
C GLY A 401 -20.18 -6.29 19.59
N ASP A 402 -21.01 -5.64 20.42
CA ASP A 402 -21.33 -6.06 21.79
C ASP A 402 -22.35 -7.21 21.87
N GLY A 403 -22.86 -7.68 20.72
CA GLY A 403 -23.86 -8.75 20.62
C GLY A 403 -25.29 -8.31 20.94
N SER A 404 -25.52 -7.01 21.16
CA SER A 404 -26.86 -6.48 21.36
C SER A 404 -27.70 -6.50 20.07
N PRO A 405 -29.04 -6.38 20.15
CA PRO A 405 -29.91 -6.51 18.97
C PRO A 405 -29.58 -5.52 17.85
N ASP A 406 -29.76 -5.99 16.61
CA ASP A 406 -29.57 -5.21 15.39
C ASP A 406 -30.35 -3.88 15.43
N VAL A 407 -29.75 -2.82 14.88
CA VAL A 407 -30.34 -1.49 14.73
C VAL A 407 -30.45 -1.15 13.25
N TYR A 408 -31.55 -0.50 12.86
CA TYR A 408 -31.79 -0.09 11.48
C TYR A 408 -31.71 1.42 11.37
N VAL A 409 -30.97 1.89 10.36
CA VAL A 409 -30.83 3.30 10.03
C VAL A 409 -31.20 3.50 8.57
N LYS A 410 -32.08 4.45 8.30
CA LYS A 410 -32.43 4.87 6.94
C LYS A 410 -31.27 5.64 6.34
N VAL A 411 -30.80 5.20 5.17
CA VAL A 411 -29.63 5.77 4.52
C VAL A 411 -29.99 7.06 3.79
N GLU A 412 -29.31 8.13 4.15
CA GLU A 412 -29.34 9.42 3.46
C GLU A 412 -28.24 9.46 2.39
N GLY A 413 -28.59 9.88 1.18
CA GLY A 413 -27.64 10.04 0.09
C GLY A 413 -27.00 8.71 -0.37
N THR A 414 -25.73 8.78 -0.76
CA THR A 414 -24.95 7.63 -1.26
C THR A 414 -24.04 7.11 -0.14
N PRO A 415 -24.27 5.91 0.41
CA PRO A 415 -23.41 5.35 1.45
C PRO A 415 -22.04 5.00 0.88
N THR A 416 -21.04 4.96 1.76
CA THR A 416 -19.66 4.55 1.42
C THR A 416 -19.31 3.23 2.10
N VAL A 417 -18.67 2.31 1.36
CA VAL A 417 -18.18 1.03 1.87
C VAL A 417 -16.66 0.96 1.72
N ALA A 418 -15.97 0.70 2.82
CA ALA A 418 -14.52 0.61 2.94
C ALA A 418 -14.11 -0.54 3.88
N THR A 419 -14.70 -1.72 3.71
CA THR A 419 -14.56 -2.88 4.61
C THR A 419 -13.21 -3.60 4.55
N GLY A 420 -12.27 -3.11 3.73
CA GLY A 420 -10.97 -3.74 3.49
C GLY A 420 -11.01 -4.88 2.47
N LEU A 421 -9.94 -5.67 2.41
CA LEU A 421 -9.81 -6.76 1.44
C LEU A 421 -10.84 -7.89 1.69
N PRO A 422 -11.43 -8.49 0.64
CA PRO A 422 -12.31 -9.65 0.75
C PRO A 422 -11.56 -10.90 1.24
N PRO A 423 -12.25 -11.92 1.77
CA PRO A 423 -11.59 -13.10 2.32
C PRO A 423 -10.66 -13.86 1.33
N GLU A 424 -9.65 -14.53 1.88
CA GLU A 424 -8.77 -15.45 1.16
C GLU A 424 -9.51 -16.67 0.59
N MET A 425 -8.99 -17.23 -0.51
CA MET A 425 -9.61 -18.35 -1.21
C MET A 425 -9.43 -19.69 -0.49
N VAL A 426 -10.44 -20.56 -0.65
CA VAL A 426 -10.32 -21.99 -0.37
C VAL A 426 -9.33 -22.65 -1.36
N PRO A 427 -8.41 -23.52 -0.91
CA PRO A 427 -7.49 -24.25 -1.80
C PRO A 427 -8.21 -25.09 -2.85
N GLY A 428 -7.76 -25.00 -4.10
CA GLY A 428 -8.26 -25.81 -5.22
C GLY A 428 -9.43 -25.22 -6.01
N VAL A 429 -10.04 -24.12 -5.54
CA VAL A 429 -11.15 -23.46 -6.27
C VAL A 429 -10.69 -22.92 -7.63
N ASP A 430 -11.59 -22.94 -8.61
CA ASP A 430 -11.28 -22.37 -9.92
C ASP A 430 -11.26 -20.85 -9.85
N ARG A 431 -10.08 -20.27 -10.09
CA ARG A 431 -9.88 -18.80 -10.06
C ARG A 431 -10.53 -18.07 -11.23
N ARG A 432 -11.04 -18.75 -12.25
CA ARG A 432 -11.60 -18.14 -13.46
C ARG A 432 -13.10 -17.93 -13.30
N ASP A 433 -13.88 -18.97 -13.02
CA ASP A 433 -15.34 -18.89 -13.18
C ASP A 433 -16.09 -18.78 -11.84
N ALA A 434 -16.42 -19.90 -11.19
CA ALA A 434 -17.16 -19.89 -9.92
C ALA A 434 -16.19 -19.94 -8.73
N VAL A 435 -16.08 -18.86 -7.96
CA VAL A 435 -14.95 -18.68 -7.03
C VAL A 435 -15.30 -18.86 -5.55
N ASN A 436 -16.59 -19.03 -5.23
CA ASN A 436 -17.08 -19.32 -3.90
C ASN A 436 -18.28 -20.30 -3.96
N LEU A 437 -18.70 -20.80 -2.80
CA LEU A 437 -19.79 -21.77 -2.69
C LEU A 437 -21.13 -21.23 -3.24
N PRO A 438 -21.61 -20.02 -2.87
CA PRO A 438 -22.84 -19.47 -3.43
C PRO A 438 -22.85 -19.40 -4.97
N GLU A 439 -21.79 -18.85 -5.57
CA GLU A 439 -21.66 -18.76 -7.03
C GLU A 439 -21.61 -20.13 -7.69
N ALA A 440 -20.92 -21.10 -7.07
CA ALA A 440 -20.85 -22.46 -7.59
C ALA A 440 -22.23 -23.15 -7.54
N LEU A 441 -22.99 -22.95 -6.46
CA LEU A 441 -24.36 -23.46 -6.34
C LEU A 441 -25.28 -22.83 -7.38
N ASP A 442 -25.24 -21.52 -7.56
CA ASP A 442 -26.06 -20.83 -8.55
C ASP A 442 -25.68 -21.22 -9.99
N ALA A 443 -24.39 -21.34 -10.29
CA ALA A 443 -23.92 -21.81 -11.59
C ALA A 443 -24.37 -23.24 -11.87
N VAL A 444 -24.28 -24.15 -10.89
CA VAL A 444 -24.80 -25.52 -11.04
C VAL A 444 -26.31 -25.51 -11.23
N ARG A 445 -27.06 -24.75 -10.41
CA ARG A 445 -28.52 -24.64 -10.53
C ARG A 445 -28.93 -24.12 -11.90
N GLY A 446 -28.22 -23.15 -12.47
CA GLY A 446 -28.48 -22.64 -13.81
C GLY A 446 -28.27 -23.66 -14.95
N GLN A 447 -27.59 -24.78 -14.68
CA GLN A 447 -27.38 -25.87 -15.64
C GLN A 447 -28.36 -27.05 -15.42
N LEU A 448 -29.17 -27.01 -14.35
CA LEU A 448 -30.16 -28.05 -14.09
C LEU A 448 -31.44 -27.83 -14.93
N PRO A 449 -32.14 -28.90 -15.33
CA PRO A 449 -33.50 -28.79 -15.88
C PRO A 449 -34.42 -28.05 -14.91
N ALA A 450 -35.30 -27.18 -15.43
CA ALA A 450 -36.16 -26.32 -14.61
C ALA A 450 -37.09 -27.08 -13.65
N ASP A 451 -37.44 -28.32 -13.97
CA ASP A 451 -38.26 -29.24 -13.17
C ASP A 451 -37.44 -30.13 -12.22
N SER A 452 -36.12 -29.94 -12.17
CA SER A 452 -35.24 -30.74 -11.32
C SER A 452 -35.56 -30.55 -9.83
N PRO A 453 -35.80 -31.64 -9.06
CA PRO A 453 -36.02 -31.55 -7.61
C PRO A 453 -34.79 -31.04 -6.86
N ALA A 454 -33.60 -31.09 -7.47
CA ALA A 454 -32.38 -30.51 -6.91
C ALA A 454 -32.51 -28.99 -6.69
N HIS A 455 -33.33 -28.26 -7.47
CA HIS A 455 -33.51 -26.82 -7.28
C HIS A 455 -33.98 -26.48 -5.85
N ALA A 456 -34.99 -27.19 -5.34
CA ALA A 456 -35.50 -26.97 -3.99
C ALA A 456 -34.49 -27.40 -2.92
N ARG A 457 -33.79 -28.52 -3.16
CA ARG A 457 -32.83 -29.12 -2.21
C ARG A 457 -31.50 -28.35 -2.10
N LEU A 458 -31.17 -27.57 -3.11
CA LEU A 458 -29.97 -26.71 -3.17
C LEU A 458 -30.28 -25.26 -2.80
N THR A 459 -31.51 -24.94 -2.36
CA THR A 459 -31.88 -23.60 -1.93
C THR A 459 -31.59 -23.42 -0.43
N GLY A 460 -31.03 -22.28 -0.04
CA GLY A 460 -30.68 -21.96 1.35
C GLY A 460 -29.22 -22.27 1.69
N GLU A 461 -28.91 -22.37 2.98
CA GLU A 461 -27.56 -22.71 3.45
C GLU A 461 -27.32 -24.22 3.29
N VAL A 462 -26.53 -24.59 2.27
CA VAL A 462 -26.17 -25.98 1.94
C VAL A 462 -24.66 -26.10 1.85
N SER A 463 -24.06 -27.08 2.55
CA SER A 463 -22.62 -27.36 2.45
C SER A 463 -22.22 -27.90 1.09
N ALA A 464 -20.96 -27.76 0.71
CA ALA A 464 -20.48 -28.24 -0.58
C ALA A 464 -20.62 -29.77 -0.71
N GLU A 465 -20.33 -30.50 0.36
CA GLU A 465 -20.50 -31.95 0.40
C GLU A 465 -21.96 -32.37 0.22
N ARG A 466 -22.89 -31.68 0.89
CA ARG A 466 -24.32 -31.95 0.75
C ARG A 466 -24.81 -31.63 -0.65
N ALA A 467 -24.34 -30.54 -1.25
CA ALA A 467 -24.69 -30.19 -2.62
C ALA A 467 -24.25 -31.27 -3.61
N LEU A 468 -22.99 -31.73 -3.52
CA LEU A 468 -22.48 -32.83 -4.34
C LEU A 468 -23.25 -34.14 -4.13
N GLN A 469 -23.69 -34.41 -2.90
CA GLN A 469 -24.53 -35.56 -2.59
C GLN A 469 -25.91 -35.46 -3.24
N VAL A 470 -26.58 -34.31 -3.15
CA VAL A 470 -27.86 -34.07 -3.81
C VAL A 470 -27.74 -34.30 -5.32
N LEU A 471 -26.72 -33.71 -5.96
CA LEU A 471 -26.50 -33.90 -7.41
C LEU A 471 -26.27 -35.36 -7.80
N ARG A 472 -25.65 -36.16 -6.92
CA ARG A 472 -25.44 -37.60 -7.11
C ARG A 472 -26.73 -38.39 -6.93
N GLU A 473 -27.50 -38.11 -5.88
CA GLU A 473 -28.79 -38.75 -5.60
C GLU A 473 -29.80 -38.50 -6.72
N GLU A 474 -29.79 -37.31 -7.32
CA GLU A 474 -30.62 -36.97 -8.47
C GLU A 474 -30.05 -37.48 -9.82
N GLY A 475 -28.91 -38.18 -9.82
CA GLY A 475 -28.33 -38.77 -11.03
C GLY A 475 -27.78 -37.78 -12.07
N VAL A 476 -27.65 -36.50 -11.72
CA VAL A 476 -27.23 -35.43 -12.65
C VAL A 476 -25.74 -35.11 -12.59
N LEU A 477 -25.04 -35.53 -11.54
CA LEU A 477 -23.64 -35.17 -11.28
C LEU A 477 -22.68 -35.53 -12.44
N ASP A 478 -22.77 -36.75 -12.97
CA ASP A 478 -21.85 -37.21 -14.04
C ASP A 478 -22.11 -36.49 -15.38
N GLY A 479 -23.38 -36.16 -15.65
CA GLY A 479 -23.75 -35.31 -16.78
C GLY A 479 -23.17 -33.90 -16.66
N LEU A 480 -23.25 -33.30 -15.47
CA LEU A 480 -22.68 -31.99 -15.21
C LEU A 480 -21.14 -32.00 -15.27
N ARG A 481 -20.48 -33.08 -14.82
CA ARG A 481 -19.01 -33.25 -14.89
C ARG A 481 -18.48 -33.35 -16.32
N SER A 482 -19.24 -33.99 -17.19
CA SER A 482 -18.89 -34.12 -18.61
C SER A 482 -19.24 -32.87 -19.43
N GLY A 483 -20.17 -32.04 -18.95
CA GLY A 483 -20.54 -30.75 -19.53
C GLY A 483 -19.51 -29.64 -19.28
N VAL A 484 -19.30 -28.78 -20.27
CA VAL A 484 -18.35 -27.65 -20.17
C VAL A 484 -18.88 -26.56 -19.24
N GLY A 485 -20.20 -26.36 -19.17
CA GLY A 485 -20.85 -25.24 -18.45
C GLY A 485 -20.81 -25.32 -16.92
N ALA A 486 -20.75 -26.52 -16.33
CA ALA A 486 -20.75 -26.71 -14.87
C ALA A 486 -19.39 -27.09 -14.29
N ARG A 487 -18.37 -27.33 -15.13
CA ARG A 487 -17.09 -27.92 -14.72
C ARG A 487 -16.37 -27.10 -13.64
N ALA A 488 -16.26 -25.79 -13.81
CA ALA A 488 -15.58 -24.92 -12.85
C ALA A 488 -16.35 -24.82 -11.52
N ALA A 489 -17.69 -24.76 -11.59
CA ALA A 489 -18.55 -24.76 -10.41
C ALA A 489 -18.43 -26.07 -9.62
N LEU A 490 -18.43 -27.21 -10.32
CA LEU A 490 -18.19 -28.52 -9.71
C LEU A 490 -16.78 -28.64 -9.11
N GLN A 491 -15.75 -28.10 -9.76
CA GLN A 491 -14.40 -28.05 -9.20
C GLN A 491 -14.38 -27.25 -7.88
N THR A 492 -15.07 -26.10 -7.84
CA THR A 492 -15.19 -25.30 -6.62
C THR A 492 -15.98 -26.02 -5.53
N LEU A 493 -17.04 -26.76 -5.87
CA LEU A 493 -17.75 -27.62 -4.91
C LEU A 493 -16.85 -28.75 -4.38
N ASP A 494 -16.14 -29.45 -5.26
CA ASP A 494 -15.22 -30.54 -4.88
C ASP A 494 -14.09 -30.03 -3.97
N ALA A 495 -13.51 -28.87 -4.29
CA ALA A 495 -12.48 -28.20 -3.48
C ALA A 495 -13.01 -27.75 -2.11
N THR A 496 -14.20 -27.13 -2.09
CA THR A 496 -14.84 -26.69 -0.84
C THR A 496 -15.20 -27.87 0.05
N ALA A 497 -15.70 -28.97 -0.53
CA ALA A 497 -15.99 -30.19 0.24
C ALA A 497 -14.71 -30.85 0.80
N GLN A 498 -13.59 -30.81 0.08
CA GLN A 498 -12.29 -31.28 0.60
C GLN A 498 -11.80 -30.41 1.76
N TRP A 499 -11.97 -29.10 1.65
CA TRP A 499 -11.66 -28.14 2.71
C TRP A 499 -12.49 -28.38 3.97
N GLU A 500 -13.82 -28.49 3.83
CA GLU A 500 -14.75 -28.81 4.91
C GLU A 500 -14.35 -30.12 5.62
N ARG A 501 -14.03 -31.18 4.85
CA ARG A 501 -13.55 -32.46 5.40
C ARG A 501 -12.22 -32.33 6.14
N ALA A 502 -11.27 -31.57 5.61
CA ALA A 502 -9.98 -31.32 6.28
C ALA A 502 -10.18 -30.61 7.63
N ARG A 503 -11.04 -29.57 7.67
CA ARG A 503 -11.39 -28.87 8.92
C ARG A 503 -12.09 -29.79 9.92
N ALA A 504 -13.00 -30.66 9.47
CA ALA A 504 -13.70 -31.60 10.33
C ALA A 504 -12.76 -32.68 10.89
N ALA A 505 -11.81 -33.18 10.10
CA ALA A 505 -10.84 -34.19 10.52
C ALA A 505 -9.77 -33.65 11.48
N ALA A 506 -9.46 -32.35 11.41
CA ALA A 506 -8.47 -31.70 12.24
C ALA A 506 -8.95 -30.34 12.76
N PRO A 507 -9.92 -30.31 13.69
CA PRO A 507 -10.42 -29.07 14.27
C PRO A 507 -9.27 -28.24 14.85
N GLY A 508 -9.22 -26.95 14.54
CA GLY A 508 -8.17 -26.05 15.02
C GLY A 508 -6.79 -26.23 14.39
N ARG A 509 -6.64 -26.96 13.27
CA ARG A 509 -5.35 -27.11 12.55
C ARG A 509 -5.40 -26.74 11.07
N VAL A 510 -6.56 -26.31 10.56
CA VAL A 510 -6.78 -25.95 9.16
C VAL A 510 -7.47 -24.60 9.09
N PHE A 511 -6.80 -23.62 8.50
CA PHE A 511 -7.20 -22.21 8.55
C PHE A 511 -7.13 -21.53 7.20
N ILE A 512 -8.10 -20.67 6.90
CA ILE A 512 -7.94 -19.61 5.91
C ILE A 512 -7.03 -18.53 6.50
N GLY A 513 -6.19 -17.91 5.68
CA GLY A 513 -5.17 -16.98 6.14
C GLY A 513 -5.68 -15.80 6.97
N ASP A 514 -6.90 -15.31 6.70
CA ASP A 514 -7.50 -14.23 7.49
C ASP A 514 -7.78 -14.66 8.94
N GLU A 515 -8.06 -15.95 9.20
CA GLU A 515 -8.28 -16.45 10.57
C GLU A 515 -7.01 -16.34 11.42
N ILE A 516 -5.83 -16.50 10.80
CA ILE A 516 -4.54 -16.29 11.47
C ILE A 516 -4.29 -14.79 11.70
N ALA A 517 -4.51 -13.97 10.68
CA ALA A 517 -4.33 -12.52 10.75
C ALA A 517 -5.27 -11.83 11.76
N GLU A 518 -6.44 -12.43 12.03
CA GLU A 518 -7.42 -11.99 13.01
C GLU A 518 -7.24 -12.63 14.40
N ASN A 519 -6.13 -13.37 14.60
CA ASN A 519 -5.83 -14.08 15.85
C ASN A 519 -6.95 -15.04 16.31
N ARG A 520 -7.65 -15.68 15.36
CA ARG A 520 -8.71 -16.67 15.58
C ARG A 520 -8.17 -18.11 15.49
N PHE A 521 -6.99 -18.34 16.04
CA PHE A 521 -6.32 -19.64 16.01
C PHE A 521 -5.56 -19.91 17.32
N ASP A 522 -5.29 -21.19 17.59
CA ASP A 522 -4.38 -21.60 18.67
C ASP A 522 -3.00 -21.89 18.06
N PRO A 523 -1.97 -21.09 18.39
CA PRO A 523 -0.61 -21.28 17.84
C PRO A 523 0.05 -22.58 18.28
N HIS A 524 -0.44 -23.19 19.37
CA HIS A 524 0.08 -24.44 19.91
C HIS A 524 -0.67 -25.68 19.41
N ALA A 525 -1.67 -25.52 18.53
CA ALA A 525 -2.51 -26.62 18.05
C ALA A 525 -1.77 -27.65 17.17
N ALA A 526 -0.62 -27.27 16.58
CA ALA A 526 0.23 -28.20 15.83
C ALA A 526 1.11 -29.03 16.79
N GLY A 527 1.39 -30.28 16.43
CA GLY A 527 2.30 -31.16 17.18
C GLY A 527 1.65 -32.12 18.18
N ALA A 528 2.36 -33.22 18.45
CA ALA A 528 2.21 -34.02 19.67
C ALA A 528 3.17 -33.49 20.73
N GLU A 529 2.84 -33.69 22.02
CA GLU A 529 3.70 -33.29 23.14
C GLU A 529 5.14 -33.82 22.94
N GLY A 530 6.12 -32.91 22.87
CA GLY A 530 7.54 -33.25 22.70
C GLY A 530 8.08 -33.34 21.25
N ALA A 531 7.32 -33.00 20.22
CA ALA A 531 7.78 -32.95 18.82
C ALA A 531 7.71 -31.52 18.21
N PRO A 532 8.56 -31.17 17.21
CA PRO A 532 8.50 -29.87 16.54
C PRO A 532 7.17 -29.66 15.84
N LYS A 533 6.53 -28.52 16.10
CA LYS A 533 5.19 -28.19 15.61
C LYS A 533 5.26 -27.66 14.19
N THR A 534 4.83 -28.44 13.21
CA THR A 534 5.01 -28.11 11.79
C THR A 534 3.79 -27.46 11.17
N TRP A 535 4.00 -26.30 10.54
CA TRP A 535 2.97 -25.52 9.86
C TRP A 535 3.31 -25.37 8.36
N LEU A 536 2.32 -25.61 7.51
CA LEU A 536 2.39 -25.36 6.08
C LEU A 536 1.53 -24.15 5.72
N VAL A 537 2.17 -23.09 5.26
CA VAL A 537 1.51 -21.91 4.70
C VAL A 537 1.49 -22.05 3.19
N ALA A 538 0.35 -22.40 2.63
CA ALA A 538 0.15 -22.53 1.20
C ALA A 538 -0.14 -21.15 0.58
N GLY A 539 0.81 -20.64 -0.17
CA GLY A 539 0.80 -19.33 -0.82
C GLY A 539 1.87 -18.38 -0.26
N ALA A 540 2.72 -17.88 -1.15
CA ALA A 540 3.86 -17.00 -0.83
C ALA A 540 3.53 -15.50 -0.95
N GLY A 541 2.26 -15.11 -0.81
CA GLY A 541 1.83 -13.71 -0.85
C GLY A 541 2.12 -12.95 0.45
N GLY A 542 1.78 -11.66 0.48
CA GLY A 542 1.90 -10.83 1.70
C GLY A 542 1.21 -11.43 2.92
N THR A 543 -0.02 -11.94 2.75
CA THR A 543 -0.75 -12.64 3.81
C THR A 543 -0.04 -13.92 4.27
N GLY A 544 0.59 -14.67 3.37
CA GLY A 544 1.34 -15.87 3.73
C GLY A 544 2.58 -15.57 4.57
N VAL A 545 3.33 -14.52 4.21
CA VAL A 545 4.48 -14.04 4.99
C VAL A 545 4.05 -13.54 6.37
N ALA A 546 2.98 -12.74 6.44
CA ALA A 546 2.44 -12.27 7.71
C ALA A 546 1.97 -13.43 8.61
N ASN A 547 1.24 -14.40 8.06
CA ASN A 547 0.79 -15.56 8.81
C ASN A 547 1.95 -16.42 9.32
N ALA A 548 3.02 -16.56 8.54
CA ALA A 548 4.23 -17.23 8.99
C ALA A 548 4.89 -16.50 10.16
N GLU A 549 4.99 -15.17 10.11
CA GLU A 549 5.49 -14.36 11.23
C GLU A 549 4.62 -14.56 12.48
N ILE A 550 3.29 -14.44 12.34
CA ILE A 550 2.33 -14.60 13.44
C ILE A 550 2.52 -15.93 14.17
N ILE A 551 2.64 -17.03 13.43
CA ILE A 551 2.83 -18.36 13.99
C ILE A 551 4.19 -18.49 14.68
N LEU A 552 5.27 -17.97 14.08
CA LEU A 552 6.64 -18.07 14.60
C LEU A 552 6.87 -17.23 15.86
N GLU A 553 6.18 -16.09 15.97
CA GLU A 553 6.22 -15.22 17.15
C GLU A 553 5.36 -15.76 18.29
N ALA A 554 4.22 -16.38 17.97
CA ALA A 554 3.31 -16.92 18.97
C ALA A 554 3.81 -18.24 19.60
N ASP A 555 4.61 -19.03 18.87
CA ASP A 555 5.16 -20.28 19.38
C ASP A 555 6.67 -20.45 19.09
N PRO A 556 7.54 -20.49 20.12
CA PRO A 556 8.97 -20.65 19.95
C PRO A 556 9.37 -22.01 19.33
N GLU A 557 8.53 -23.04 19.41
CA GLU A 557 8.77 -24.38 18.86
C GLU A 557 8.21 -24.56 17.43
N ALA A 558 7.43 -23.60 16.93
CA ALA A 558 6.85 -23.70 15.60
C ALA A 558 7.92 -23.68 14.50
N ARG A 559 7.71 -24.54 13.50
CA ARG A 559 8.46 -24.54 12.23
C ARG A 559 7.48 -24.32 11.11
N VAL A 560 7.69 -23.27 10.32
CA VAL A 560 6.80 -22.86 9.24
C VAL A 560 7.48 -23.10 7.90
N THR A 561 6.76 -23.69 6.96
CA THR A 561 7.15 -23.73 5.55
C THR A 561 6.15 -22.93 4.71
N ILE A 562 6.64 -21.88 4.04
CA ILE A 562 5.87 -21.16 3.02
C ILE A 562 6.06 -21.88 1.68
N TYR A 563 4.97 -22.32 1.06
CA TYR A 563 4.99 -23.05 -0.20
C TYR A 563 4.23 -22.28 -1.29
N GLY A 564 4.82 -22.08 -2.47
CA GLY A 564 4.09 -21.45 -3.56
C GLY A 564 4.90 -21.18 -4.84
N PRO A 565 4.27 -20.61 -5.88
CA PRO A 565 4.89 -20.55 -7.18
C PRO A 565 5.94 -19.44 -7.33
N ASN A 566 5.70 -18.26 -6.74
CA ASN A 566 6.57 -17.08 -6.79
C ASN A 566 6.29 -16.16 -5.60
N LEU A 567 7.30 -15.37 -5.17
CA LEU A 567 7.10 -14.22 -4.28
C LEU A 567 6.65 -12.99 -5.10
N PRO A 568 5.65 -12.24 -4.62
CA PRO A 568 5.40 -10.89 -5.12
C PRO A 568 6.64 -9.99 -4.99
N PRO A 569 7.02 -9.23 -6.04
CA PRO A 569 8.21 -8.36 -6.01
C PRO A 569 8.18 -7.29 -4.91
N ALA A 570 7.00 -6.89 -4.43
CA ALA A 570 6.88 -5.91 -3.35
C ALA A 570 7.39 -6.47 -2.00
N LEU A 571 7.33 -7.78 -1.78
CA LEU A 571 7.79 -8.39 -0.52
C LEU A 571 9.28 -8.21 -0.30
N GLU A 572 10.08 -8.33 -1.36
CA GLU A 572 11.54 -8.12 -1.28
C GLU A 572 11.91 -6.69 -0.88
N ASN A 573 10.96 -5.76 -1.03
CA ASN A 573 11.10 -4.36 -0.70
C ASN A 573 10.50 -4.01 0.67
N GLN A 574 9.92 -4.96 1.40
CA GLN A 574 9.28 -4.72 2.70
C GLN A 574 10.24 -4.97 3.87
N VAL A 575 10.17 -4.11 4.90
CA VAL A 575 10.95 -4.27 6.12
C VAL A 575 10.62 -5.56 6.87
N GLN A 576 9.35 -5.98 6.88
CA GLN A 576 8.91 -7.22 7.53
C GLN A 576 9.61 -8.46 6.94
N PHE A 577 9.58 -8.62 5.61
CA PHE A 577 10.09 -9.84 4.99
C PHE A 577 11.61 -9.98 5.12
N THR A 578 12.34 -8.86 5.07
CA THR A 578 13.78 -8.86 5.33
C THR A 578 14.09 -9.26 6.76
N ALA A 579 13.45 -8.65 7.76
CA ALA A 579 13.64 -8.99 9.17
C ALA A 579 13.27 -10.46 9.46
N LEU A 580 12.20 -10.97 8.86
CA LEU A 580 11.75 -12.36 9.01
C LEU A 580 12.79 -13.35 8.50
N ARG A 581 13.41 -13.07 7.34
CA ARG A 581 14.45 -13.93 6.75
C ARG A 581 15.70 -13.96 7.63
N GLU A 582 16.19 -12.79 8.04
CA GLU A 582 17.39 -12.67 8.88
C GLU A 582 17.22 -13.40 10.22
N ARG A 583 16.01 -13.39 10.79
CA ARG A 583 15.74 -14.04 12.08
C ARG A 583 15.50 -15.55 11.98
N PHE A 584 14.76 -16.01 10.98
CA PHE A 584 14.25 -17.40 10.96
C PHE A 584 14.72 -18.27 9.79
N VAL A 585 15.28 -17.70 8.71
CA VAL A 585 15.73 -18.48 7.55
C VAL A 585 17.24 -18.75 7.66
N ARG A 586 17.61 -20.03 7.62
CA ARG A 586 19.01 -20.46 7.82
C ARG A 586 20.01 -19.86 6.84
N GLU A 587 19.62 -19.67 5.58
CA GLU A 587 20.48 -19.07 4.53
C GLU A 587 20.89 -17.62 4.86
N TYR A 588 20.05 -16.90 5.61
CA TYR A 588 20.27 -15.52 6.02
C TYR A 588 20.83 -15.39 7.45
N GLY A 589 21.27 -16.50 8.06
CA GLY A 589 21.81 -16.52 9.42
C GLY A 589 20.78 -16.76 10.53
N GLY A 590 19.51 -17.01 10.18
CA GLY A 590 18.44 -17.28 11.13
C GLY A 590 18.47 -18.69 11.72
N ASP A 591 17.58 -18.94 12.69
CA ASP A 591 17.50 -20.20 13.45
C ASP A 591 16.98 -21.43 12.64
N GLY A 592 16.47 -21.18 11.42
CA GLY A 592 15.95 -22.21 10.52
C GLY A 592 14.56 -22.71 10.87
N ARG A 593 13.76 -21.96 11.66
CA ARG A 593 12.34 -22.24 11.88
C ARG A 593 11.46 -21.85 10.70
N LEU A 594 11.93 -20.99 9.80
CA LEU A 594 11.25 -20.66 8.55
C LEU A 594 11.95 -21.31 7.34
N THR A 595 11.18 -22.03 6.54
CA THR A 595 11.58 -22.52 5.22
C THR A 595 10.70 -21.87 4.15
N ILE A 596 11.32 -21.47 3.03
CA ILE A 596 10.63 -20.85 1.90
C ILE A 596 10.84 -21.76 0.68
N ASP A 597 9.82 -22.54 0.29
CA ASP A 597 9.86 -23.46 -0.85
C ASP A 597 9.10 -22.89 -2.05
N ILE A 598 9.79 -22.06 -2.82
CA ILE A 598 9.22 -21.36 -3.98
C ILE A 598 9.79 -21.92 -5.28
N HIS A 599 8.90 -22.36 -6.16
CA HIS A 599 9.27 -22.83 -7.49
C HIS A 599 8.11 -22.61 -8.47
N PRO A 600 8.32 -22.24 -9.74
CA PRO A 600 7.22 -22.04 -10.70
C PRO A 600 6.22 -23.21 -10.80
N ASP A 601 6.70 -24.42 -10.52
CA ASP A 601 5.90 -25.65 -10.51
C ASP A 601 5.17 -25.93 -9.19
N ASN A 602 5.47 -25.18 -8.13
CA ASN A 602 4.80 -25.26 -6.82
C ASN A 602 3.41 -24.62 -6.87
N ARG A 603 2.52 -25.17 -7.69
CA ARG A 603 1.12 -24.79 -7.77
C ARG A 603 0.36 -25.42 -6.62
N VAL A 604 -0.28 -24.60 -5.80
CA VAL A 604 -1.17 -25.07 -4.75
C VAL A 604 -2.47 -25.59 -5.36
N GLY A 605 -2.80 -26.83 -5.03
CA GLY A 605 -4.04 -27.50 -5.44
C GLY A 605 -5.13 -27.43 -4.38
N ALA A 606 -6.09 -28.36 -4.44
CA ALA A 606 -6.98 -28.62 -3.31
C ALA A 606 -6.18 -29.21 -2.15
N VAL A 607 -6.62 -28.96 -0.92
CA VAL A 607 -5.94 -29.42 0.30
C VAL A 607 -5.75 -30.94 0.26
N GLN A 608 -4.50 -31.40 0.30
CA GLN A 608 -4.19 -32.83 0.37
C GLN A 608 -4.00 -33.23 1.83
N MET A 609 -4.79 -34.21 2.27
CA MET A 609 -4.74 -34.75 3.63
C MET A 609 -4.36 -36.23 3.59
N SER A 610 -3.39 -36.61 4.42
CA SER A 610 -2.97 -37.98 4.67
C SER A 610 -3.09 -38.30 6.16
N THR A 611 -3.01 -39.58 6.53
CA THR A 611 -2.88 -40.00 7.92
C THR A 611 -1.40 -40.25 8.20
N GLY A 612 -0.86 -39.55 9.21
CA GLY A 612 0.52 -39.72 9.64
C GLY A 612 0.77 -41.06 10.38
N PRO A 613 2.03 -41.41 10.66
CA PRO A 613 2.39 -42.63 11.40
C PRO A 613 1.78 -42.72 12.81
N ASP A 614 1.45 -41.56 13.40
CA ASP A 614 0.80 -41.41 14.69
C ASP A 614 -0.74 -41.52 14.63
N GLY A 615 -1.31 -41.83 13.45
CA GLY A 615 -2.74 -41.90 13.22
C GLY A 615 -3.43 -40.54 13.09
N LYS A 616 -2.69 -39.42 13.15
CA LYS A 616 -3.26 -38.07 13.07
C LYS A 616 -3.20 -37.51 11.64
N PRO A 617 -4.17 -36.67 11.22
CA PRO A 617 -4.12 -35.97 9.95
C PRO A 617 -2.82 -35.18 9.73
N ARG A 618 -2.25 -35.30 8.53
CA ARG A 618 -1.14 -34.52 7.99
C ARG A 618 -1.57 -33.85 6.68
N PHE A 619 -1.01 -32.68 6.41
CA PHE A 619 -1.34 -31.86 5.24
C PHE A 619 -0.14 -31.70 4.33
N ARG A 620 -0.36 -31.83 3.02
CA ARG A 620 0.72 -31.91 2.06
C ARG A 620 0.54 -30.94 0.89
N GLU A 621 1.65 -30.31 0.50
CA GLU A 621 1.79 -29.62 -0.79
C GLU A 621 3.14 -30.03 -1.40
N GLY A 622 3.10 -30.63 -2.59
CA GLY A 622 4.30 -31.14 -3.27
C GLY A 622 5.09 -32.14 -2.40
N ARG A 623 6.29 -31.74 -1.96
CA ARG A 623 7.18 -32.52 -1.09
C ARG A 623 7.09 -32.15 0.40
N VAL A 624 6.34 -31.11 0.72
CA VAL A 624 6.23 -30.58 2.08
C VAL A 624 5.02 -31.21 2.75
N GLU A 625 5.21 -31.76 3.95
CA GLU A 625 4.16 -32.28 4.81
C GLU A 625 4.23 -31.59 6.18
N ALA A 626 3.07 -31.25 6.75
CA ALA A 626 2.96 -30.56 8.03
C ALA A 626 1.73 -31.02 8.82
N GLU A 627 1.68 -30.63 10.10
CA GLU A 627 0.60 -30.96 11.04
C GLU A 627 -0.54 -29.97 11.05
N ALA A 628 -0.29 -28.72 10.63
CA ALA A 628 -1.28 -27.69 10.45
C ALA A 628 -1.13 -27.02 9.08
N TYR A 629 -2.23 -26.51 8.54
CA TYR A 629 -2.34 -25.95 7.19
C TYR A 629 -3.00 -24.58 7.22
N VAL A 630 -2.39 -23.63 6.51
CA VAL A 630 -2.91 -22.27 6.33
C VAL A 630 -3.01 -21.96 4.84
N ALA A 631 -4.21 -21.65 4.36
CA ALA A 631 -4.45 -21.24 2.98
C ALA A 631 -4.30 -19.71 2.83
N SER A 632 -3.25 -19.25 2.15
CA SER A 632 -2.94 -17.83 1.86
C SER A 632 -2.78 -17.62 0.35
N LEU A 633 -3.81 -17.97 -0.42
CA LEU A 633 -3.73 -18.21 -1.86
C LEU A 633 -4.06 -16.99 -2.73
N GLY A 634 -4.31 -15.86 -2.10
CA GLY A 634 -4.89 -14.68 -2.70
C GLY A 634 -6.40 -14.68 -2.56
N ARG A 635 -6.99 -13.59 -3.02
CA ARG A 635 -8.40 -13.27 -2.78
C ARG A 635 -9.19 -13.30 -4.07
N THR A 636 -10.45 -13.64 -3.96
CA THR A 636 -11.42 -13.41 -5.02
C THR A 636 -12.01 -12.03 -4.85
N ALA A 637 -12.66 -11.53 -5.88
CA ALA A 637 -13.34 -10.25 -5.83
C ALA A 637 -14.85 -10.51 -5.85
N PRO A 638 -15.46 -11.02 -4.76
CA PRO A 638 -16.90 -11.03 -4.63
C PRO A 638 -17.39 -9.60 -4.37
N MET A 639 -18.69 -9.41 -4.49
CA MET A 639 -19.36 -8.23 -3.95
C MET A 639 -19.00 -8.06 -2.45
N PRO A 640 -18.63 -6.85 -1.97
CA PRO A 640 -18.37 -6.61 -0.55
C PRO A 640 -19.53 -7.09 0.32
N GLU A 641 -19.23 -7.65 1.49
CA GLU A 641 -20.23 -8.26 2.38
C GLU A 641 -21.42 -7.32 2.67
N ALA A 642 -21.12 -6.03 2.91
CA ALA A 642 -22.12 -5.00 3.14
C ALA A 642 -23.12 -4.82 1.98
N LEU A 643 -22.78 -5.29 0.77
CA LEU A 643 -23.58 -5.15 -0.46
C LEU A 643 -24.18 -6.48 -0.95
N GLN A 644 -23.79 -7.62 -0.38
CA GLN A 644 -24.21 -8.94 -0.87
C GLN A 644 -25.72 -9.12 -0.80
N GLU A 645 -26.35 -8.73 0.31
CA GLU A 645 -27.79 -8.84 0.50
C GLU A 645 -28.57 -7.91 -0.45
N LEU A 646 -28.11 -6.66 -0.61
CA LEU A 646 -28.68 -5.72 -1.58
C LEU A 646 -28.58 -6.26 -3.02
N SER A 647 -27.43 -6.81 -3.38
CA SER A 647 -27.19 -7.39 -4.70
C SER A 647 -28.09 -8.60 -4.97
N GLY A 648 -28.14 -9.54 -4.02
CA GLY A 648 -28.96 -10.75 -4.11
C GLY A 648 -30.45 -10.43 -4.25
N ARG A 649 -30.97 -9.51 -3.42
CA ARG A 649 -32.39 -9.08 -3.49
C ARG A 649 -32.72 -8.34 -4.79
N THR A 650 -31.81 -7.48 -5.27
CA THR A 650 -31.99 -6.76 -6.55
C THR A 650 -32.13 -7.74 -7.70
N ARG A 651 -31.25 -8.75 -7.77
CA ARG A 651 -31.28 -9.76 -8.84
C ARG A 651 -32.45 -10.73 -8.73
N ALA A 652 -32.80 -11.16 -7.52
CA ALA A 652 -33.97 -12.00 -7.28
C ALA A 652 -35.28 -11.30 -7.72
N GLY A 653 -35.34 -9.97 -7.62
CA GLY A 653 -36.44 -9.16 -8.14
C GLY A 653 -36.39 -8.87 -9.65
N GLY A 654 -35.48 -9.49 -10.41
CA GLY A 654 -35.30 -9.24 -11.84
C GLY A 654 -34.59 -7.92 -12.18
N GLY A 655 -33.97 -7.28 -11.18
CA GLY A 655 -33.22 -6.04 -11.33
C GLY A 655 -31.82 -6.20 -11.94
N GLN A 656 -31.15 -5.07 -12.16
CA GLN A 656 -29.80 -4.98 -12.71
C GLN A 656 -28.83 -4.37 -11.70
N VAL A 657 -27.57 -4.82 -11.76
CA VAL A 657 -26.46 -4.27 -10.99
C VAL A 657 -25.40 -3.81 -11.97
N ARG A 658 -25.01 -2.54 -11.91
CA ARG A 658 -24.03 -1.91 -12.82
C ARG A 658 -22.93 -1.23 -12.03
N GLY A 659 -21.72 -1.21 -12.57
CA GLY A 659 -20.57 -0.58 -11.92
C GLY A 659 -19.84 0.42 -12.80
N ASP A 660 -19.24 1.41 -12.16
CA ASP A 660 -18.33 2.38 -12.77
C ASP A 660 -17.13 2.64 -11.86
N LEU A 661 -15.96 2.87 -12.45
CA LEU A 661 -14.76 3.29 -11.74
C LEU A 661 -14.85 4.80 -11.46
N MET A 662 -14.38 5.22 -10.29
CA MET A 662 -14.39 6.62 -9.88
C MET A 662 -12.97 7.19 -9.91
N PHE A 663 -12.84 8.38 -10.49
CA PHE A 663 -11.59 9.12 -10.58
C PHE A 663 -11.80 10.59 -10.18
N ASP A 664 -10.77 11.28 -9.73
CA ASP A 664 -10.80 12.74 -9.61
C ASP A 664 -10.52 13.42 -10.98
N ARG A 665 -10.62 14.75 -11.03
CA ARG A 665 -10.27 15.56 -12.22
C ARG A 665 -8.83 15.34 -12.74
N ASP A 666 -7.94 14.89 -11.87
CA ASP A 666 -6.54 14.59 -12.17
C ASP A 666 -6.32 13.12 -12.51
N ARG A 667 -7.42 12.39 -12.73
CA ARG A 667 -7.47 10.97 -13.10
C ARG A 667 -6.87 10.06 -12.02
N GLN A 668 -6.80 10.48 -10.76
CA GLN A 668 -6.43 9.59 -9.66
C GLN A 668 -7.60 8.70 -9.31
N TYR A 669 -7.34 7.41 -9.10
CA TYR A 669 -8.37 6.44 -8.74
C TYR A 669 -8.91 6.70 -7.32
N LEU A 670 -10.23 6.73 -7.19
CA LEU A 670 -10.96 6.99 -5.94
C LEU A 670 -11.72 5.76 -5.43
N GLY A 671 -11.97 4.78 -6.30
CA GLY A 671 -12.73 3.56 -5.98
C GLY A 671 -13.70 3.21 -7.10
N TYR A 672 -14.80 2.54 -6.78
CA TYR A 672 -15.86 2.26 -7.76
C TYR A 672 -17.25 2.53 -7.17
N GLY A 673 -18.21 2.89 -8.03
CA GLY A 673 -19.62 2.95 -7.69
C GLY A 673 -20.36 1.71 -8.17
N VAL A 674 -21.35 1.27 -7.41
CA VAL A 674 -22.30 0.23 -7.80
C VAL A 674 -23.70 0.80 -7.75
N THR A 675 -24.45 0.58 -8.83
CA THR A 675 -25.83 1.01 -8.98
C THR A 675 -26.72 -0.24 -9.03
N PHE A 676 -27.72 -0.28 -8.16
CA PHE A 676 -28.72 -1.34 -8.05
C PHE A 676 -30.07 -0.80 -8.54
N GLU A 677 -30.59 -1.39 -9.61
CA GLU A 677 -31.84 -0.97 -10.26
C GLU A 677 -32.87 -2.10 -10.19
N ALA A 678 -34.00 -1.91 -9.51
CA ALA A 678 -35.10 -2.87 -9.46
C ALA A 678 -36.44 -2.17 -9.29
N GLY A 679 -37.47 -2.62 -10.01
CA GLY A 679 -38.85 -2.12 -9.86
C GLY A 679 -38.99 -0.59 -10.05
N GLY A 680 -38.20 0.01 -10.95
CA GLY A 680 -38.18 1.46 -11.19
C GLY A 680 -37.45 2.29 -10.12
N ARG A 681 -36.83 1.65 -9.13
CA ARG A 681 -36.02 2.29 -8.09
C ARG A 681 -34.53 2.09 -8.37
N GLN A 682 -33.73 3.07 -7.96
CA GLN A 682 -32.28 3.08 -8.13
C GLN A 682 -31.60 3.42 -6.81
N HIS A 683 -30.68 2.56 -6.37
CA HIS A 683 -29.81 2.81 -5.22
C HIS A 683 -28.35 2.80 -5.68
N ARG A 684 -27.56 3.79 -5.25
CA ARG A 684 -26.13 3.84 -5.53
C ARG A 684 -25.35 3.66 -4.24
N VAL A 685 -24.24 2.94 -4.33
CA VAL A 685 -23.27 2.77 -3.24
C VAL A 685 -21.86 2.98 -3.79
N GLU A 686 -21.01 3.64 -3.03
CA GLU A 686 -19.61 3.88 -3.40
C GLU A 686 -18.68 2.99 -2.56
N VAL A 687 -17.73 2.32 -3.22
CA VAL A 687 -16.74 1.44 -2.60
C VAL A 687 -15.36 2.05 -2.76
N THR A 688 -14.63 2.21 -1.66
CA THR A 688 -13.29 2.83 -1.64
C THR A 688 -12.32 2.04 -0.75
N GLY A 689 -11.10 2.54 -0.60
CA GLY A 689 -10.02 1.92 0.16
C GLY A 689 -9.62 0.55 -0.39
N ALA A 690 -9.11 -0.34 0.47
CA ALA A 690 -8.56 -1.62 0.01
C ALA A 690 -9.61 -2.51 -0.68
N ALA A 691 -10.88 -2.43 -0.27
CA ALA A 691 -12.00 -3.15 -0.91
C ALA A 691 -12.14 -2.79 -2.40
N SER A 692 -11.81 -1.55 -2.77
CA SER A 692 -11.96 -1.06 -4.14
C SER A 692 -10.88 -1.52 -5.12
N GLN A 693 -9.84 -2.21 -4.64
CA GLN A 693 -8.75 -2.72 -5.48
C GLN A 693 -9.10 -4.08 -6.13
N LEU A 694 -10.20 -4.70 -5.70
CA LEU A 694 -10.72 -5.96 -6.22
C LEU A 694 -12.17 -5.76 -6.68
N LEU A 695 -12.37 -5.77 -7.99
CA LEU A 695 -13.66 -5.48 -8.63
C LEU A 695 -14.57 -6.72 -8.69
N PRO A 696 -15.83 -6.62 -8.23
CA PRO A 696 -16.80 -7.71 -8.34
C PRO A 696 -16.99 -8.18 -9.78
N ARG A 697 -16.73 -9.47 -10.06
CA ARG A 697 -16.71 -10.03 -11.43
C ARG A 697 -18.07 -10.10 -12.11
N ASP A 698 -19.11 -10.17 -11.29
CA ASP A 698 -20.51 -10.12 -11.68
C ASP A 698 -20.97 -8.69 -12.05
N VAL A 699 -20.10 -7.70 -11.86
CA VAL A 699 -20.36 -6.28 -12.18
C VAL A 699 -19.34 -5.74 -13.18
N PHE A 700 -18.07 -6.12 -13.06
CA PHE A 700 -16.98 -5.57 -13.86
C PHE A 700 -16.31 -6.65 -14.75
N PRO A 701 -16.02 -6.34 -16.03
CA PRO A 701 -15.27 -7.23 -16.90
C PRO A 701 -13.86 -7.54 -16.38
N ARG A 702 -13.33 -8.73 -16.70
CA ARG A 702 -11.96 -9.15 -16.32
C ARG A 702 -10.88 -8.20 -16.84
N ASP A 703 -11.06 -7.66 -18.04
CA ASP A 703 -10.11 -6.72 -18.64
C ASP A 703 -10.04 -5.40 -17.86
N THR A 704 -11.16 -4.96 -17.26
CA THR A 704 -11.19 -3.80 -16.38
C THR A 704 -10.38 -4.04 -15.11
N GLN A 705 -10.52 -5.22 -14.49
CA GLN A 705 -9.68 -5.60 -13.34
C GLN A 705 -8.19 -5.67 -13.71
N ALA A 706 -7.85 -6.23 -14.88
CA ALA A 706 -6.47 -6.30 -15.34
C ALA A 706 -5.88 -4.90 -15.59
N ALA A 707 -6.66 -4.00 -16.21
CA ALA A 707 -6.26 -2.61 -16.42
C ALA A 707 -6.10 -1.85 -15.09
N LEU A 708 -7.01 -2.07 -14.13
CA LEU A 708 -6.91 -1.50 -12.79
C LEU A 708 -5.64 -1.98 -12.06
N GLY A 709 -5.34 -3.28 -12.14
CA GLY A 709 -4.11 -3.85 -11.56
C GLY A 709 -2.83 -3.27 -12.18
N ALA A 710 -2.81 -3.06 -13.50
CA ALA A 710 -1.69 -2.45 -14.19
C ALA A 710 -1.51 -0.97 -13.79
N MET A 711 -2.61 -0.22 -13.67
CA MET A 711 -2.59 1.15 -13.16
C MET A 711 -2.09 1.20 -11.71
N ALA A 712 -2.63 0.35 -10.84
CA ALA A 712 -2.25 0.25 -9.44
C ALA A 712 -0.75 -0.03 -9.25
N ALA A 713 -0.18 -0.95 -10.04
CA ALA A 713 1.26 -1.25 -10.02
C ALA A 713 2.15 -0.11 -10.52
N ARG A 714 1.61 0.80 -11.34
CA ARG A 714 2.31 2.04 -11.73
C ARG A 714 2.15 3.12 -10.68
N GLN A 715 0.96 3.29 -10.12
CA GLN A 715 0.67 4.30 -9.09
C GLN A 715 1.45 4.03 -7.80
N VAL A 716 1.46 2.78 -7.35
CA VAL A 716 2.18 2.28 -6.17
C VAL A 716 3.17 1.21 -6.62
N PRO A 717 4.40 1.61 -7.01
CA PRO A 717 5.38 0.68 -7.55
C PRO A 717 5.92 -0.25 -6.47
N SER A 718 6.24 -1.50 -6.81
CA SER A 718 6.70 -2.50 -5.84
C SER A 718 7.97 -2.08 -5.07
N GLN A 719 8.83 -1.28 -5.71
CA GLN A 719 10.03 -0.71 -5.11
C GLN A 719 9.72 0.17 -3.88
N SER A 720 8.53 0.76 -3.80
CA SER A 720 8.10 1.55 -2.64
C SER A 720 7.93 0.74 -1.35
N GLY A 721 7.96 -0.60 -1.42
CA GLY A 721 7.60 -1.48 -0.30
C GLY A 721 6.09 -1.53 -0.01
N ASN A 722 5.29 -0.72 -0.72
CA ASN A 722 3.83 -0.70 -0.60
C ASN A 722 3.15 -1.53 -1.68
N ALA A 723 1.86 -1.79 -1.45
CA ALA A 723 0.93 -2.29 -2.44
C ALA A 723 -0.28 -1.34 -2.48
N ALA A 724 -0.99 -1.28 -3.61
CA ALA A 724 -2.17 -0.43 -3.75
C ALA A 724 -3.27 -0.63 -2.69
N PRO A 725 -3.60 -1.86 -2.23
CA PRO A 725 -4.51 -2.05 -1.09
C PRO A 725 -3.83 -1.83 0.28
N GLY A 726 -2.59 -1.37 0.32
CA GLY A 726 -1.82 -1.13 1.54
C GLY A 726 -2.27 0.13 2.28
N PHE A 727 -1.85 0.23 3.54
CA PHE A 727 -2.31 1.23 4.50
C PHE A 727 -2.15 2.68 4.00
N ALA A 728 -0.94 3.09 3.62
CA ALA A 728 -0.68 4.46 3.16
C ALA A 728 -1.40 4.82 1.84
N PRO A 729 -1.35 3.98 0.78
CA PRO A 729 -2.11 4.24 -0.45
C PRO A 729 -3.63 4.35 -0.24
N VAL A 730 -4.21 3.53 0.64
CA VAL A 730 -5.64 3.60 0.99
C VAL A 730 -6.00 4.94 1.65
N ALA A 731 -5.13 5.45 2.52
CA ALA A 731 -5.32 6.76 3.13
C ALA A 731 -5.29 7.87 2.07
N GLN A 732 -4.32 7.84 1.15
CA GLN A 732 -4.25 8.81 0.05
C GLN A 732 -5.49 8.75 -0.85
N GLN A 733 -5.95 7.55 -1.21
CA GLN A 733 -7.13 7.34 -2.04
C GLN A 733 -8.39 7.95 -1.40
N THR A 734 -8.60 7.69 -0.11
CA THR A 734 -9.81 8.14 0.59
C THR A 734 -9.78 9.63 0.92
N ALA A 735 -8.61 10.19 1.25
CA ALA A 735 -8.44 11.65 1.37
C ALA A 735 -8.80 12.37 0.06
N ARG A 736 -8.34 11.85 -1.09
CA ARG A 736 -8.69 12.39 -2.42
C ARG A 736 -10.18 12.24 -2.73
N LEU A 737 -10.81 11.13 -2.32
CA LEU A 737 -12.26 10.97 -2.50
C LEU A 737 -13.03 12.03 -1.72
N ALA A 738 -12.63 12.32 -0.48
CA ALA A 738 -13.25 13.38 0.33
C ALA A 738 -13.09 14.76 -0.33
N GLU A 739 -11.88 15.08 -0.80
CA GLU A 739 -11.61 16.32 -1.53
C GLU A 739 -12.43 16.43 -2.82
N ALA A 740 -12.44 15.38 -3.64
CA ALA A 740 -13.17 15.35 -4.90
C ALA A 740 -14.69 15.47 -4.69
N ARG A 741 -15.24 14.87 -3.62
CA ARG A 741 -16.64 15.05 -3.23
C ARG A 741 -16.92 16.49 -2.83
N ALA A 742 -16.08 17.10 -1.99
CA ALA A 742 -16.24 18.48 -1.55
C ALA A 742 -16.19 19.47 -2.73
N GLN A 743 -15.41 19.16 -3.77
CA GLN A 743 -15.29 19.97 -4.98
C GLN A 743 -16.30 19.62 -6.07
N GLY A 744 -17.05 18.53 -5.94
CA GLY A 744 -17.95 18.02 -6.99
C GLY A 744 -17.23 17.53 -8.24
N THR A 745 -16.00 17.02 -8.10
CA THR A 745 -15.09 16.65 -9.22
C THR A 745 -14.91 15.14 -9.38
N VAL A 746 -15.78 14.32 -8.79
CA VAL A 746 -15.76 12.86 -8.99
C VAL A 746 -16.26 12.52 -10.40
N GLU A 747 -15.36 11.98 -11.22
CA GLU A 747 -15.64 11.48 -12.56
C GLU A 747 -15.90 9.97 -12.53
N ARG A 748 -16.81 9.49 -13.39
CA ARG A 748 -17.20 8.08 -13.48
C ARG A 748 -16.86 7.52 -14.85
N HIS A 749 -16.15 6.41 -14.87
CA HIS A 749 -15.59 5.82 -16.09
C HIS A 749 -15.85 4.31 -16.13
N ALA A 750 -16.17 3.77 -17.31
CA ALA A 750 -16.35 2.33 -17.48
C ALA A 750 -15.02 1.55 -17.46
N SER A 751 -13.90 2.23 -17.70
CA SER A 751 -12.56 1.64 -17.73
C SER A 751 -11.51 2.62 -17.25
N VAL A 752 -10.28 2.13 -17.05
CA VAL A 752 -9.14 2.96 -16.64
C VAL A 752 -8.79 3.99 -17.72
N PRO A 753 -8.61 5.28 -17.38
CA PRO A 753 -8.24 6.33 -18.33
C PRO A 753 -6.95 6.02 -19.10
N GLU A 754 -6.92 6.39 -20.39
CA GLU A 754 -5.81 6.07 -21.29
C GLU A 754 -4.46 6.65 -20.84
N SER A 755 -4.44 7.79 -20.13
CA SER A 755 -3.20 8.38 -19.59
C SER A 755 -2.47 7.49 -18.56
N TRP A 756 -3.15 6.50 -17.99
CA TRP A 756 -2.51 5.49 -17.14
C TRP A 756 -1.87 4.35 -17.91
N ARG A 757 -2.11 4.24 -19.22
CA ARG A 757 -1.42 3.28 -20.08
C ARG A 757 -0.02 3.79 -20.38
N ARG A 758 0.98 2.91 -20.35
CA ARG A 758 2.33 3.27 -20.76
C ARG A 758 2.33 3.45 -22.29
N PRO A 759 2.89 4.54 -22.83
CA PRO A 759 3.04 4.68 -24.28
C PRO A 759 3.83 3.48 -24.83
N ALA A 760 3.39 2.94 -25.97
CA ALA A 760 4.15 1.90 -26.66
C ALA A 760 5.53 2.47 -27.04
N VAL A 761 6.60 1.82 -26.61
CA VAL A 761 7.96 2.21 -27.03
C VAL A 761 8.10 1.82 -28.50
N ALA A 762 8.14 2.81 -29.40
CA ALA A 762 8.39 2.57 -30.81
C ALA A 762 9.72 1.81 -30.98
N GLY A 763 9.65 0.57 -31.49
CA GLY A 763 10.82 -0.29 -31.72
C GLY A 763 10.81 -1.65 -31.01
N ALA A 764 9.85 -1.93 -30.12
CA ALA A 764 9.66 -3.29 -29.58
C ALA A 764 8.71 -4.10 -30.48
N THR A 765 9.23 -4.72 -31.54
CA THR A 765 8.50 -5.73 -32.32
C THR A 765 8.05 -6.87 -31.40
N THR A 766 6.76 -6.91 -31.13
CA THR A 766 6.09 -7.99 -30.42
C THR A 766 5.67 -9.05 -31.44
N THR A 767 6.45 -10.12 -31.56
CA THR A 767 5.89 -11.39 -32.01
C THR A 767 5.04 -11.93 -30.87
N ALA A 768 3.73 -11.78 -31.00
CA ALA A 768 2.77 -12.46 -30.12
C ALA A 768 2.81 -13.98 -30.38
N PRO A 769 2.92 -14.82 -29.34
CA PRO A 769 2.34 -16.14 -29.38
C PRO A 769 0.95 -16.06 -28.75
N SER A 770 -0.06 -16.34 -29.56
CA SER A 770 -1.39 -16.71 -29.09
C SER A 770 -1.30 -17.98 -28.24
N GLY A 771 -1.64 -17.89 -26.95
CA GLY A 771 -1.92 -19.06 -26.11
C GLY A 771 -1.28 -19.01 -24.71
N GLY A 772 -2.13 -18.89 -23.69
CA GLY A 772 -1.78 -19.16 -22.29
C GLY A 772 -1.54 -17.91 -21.44
N ALA A 773 -2.57 -17.49 -20.71
CA ALA A 773 -2.45 -16.49 -19.65
C ALA A 773 -1.52 -17.00 -18.54
N THR A 774 -0.28 -16.52 -18.52
CA THR A 774 0.65 -16.62 -17.40
C THR A 774 1.17 -15.22 -17.05
N ASN A 775 1.18 -14.91 -15.75
CA ASN A 775 1.63 -13.65 -15.17
C ASN A 775 2.97 -13.16 -15.75
N PRO A 776 3.11 -11.87 -16.14
CA PRO A 776 4.37 -11.30 -16.57
C PRO A 776 5.20 -10.90 -15.34
N VAL A 777 5.64 -11.87 -14.54
CA VAL A 777 6.50 -11.64 -13.35
C VAL A 777 7.61 -12.70 -13.22
N ALA A 778 7.70 -13.67 -14.13
CA ALA A 778 8.56 -14.85 -13.97
C ALA A 778 10.03 -14.66 -14.40
N SER A 779 10.45 -13.51 -14.91
CA SER A 779 11.77 -13.36 -15.54
C SER A 779 12.84 -12.67 -14.70
N ALA A 780 12.54 -12.13 -13.50
CA ALA A 780 13.50 -11.39 -12.69
C ALA A 780 14.21 -12.20 -11.58
N ALA A 781 13.82 -13.46 -11.33
CA ALA A 781 14.33 -14.26 -10.20
C ALA A 781 15.61 -15.09 -10.50
N ARG A 782 16.24 -14.94 -11.67
CA ARG A 782 17.56 -15.54 -11.94
C ARG A 782 18.60 -14.44 -12.00
N LEU A 783 19.33 -14.22 -10.91
CA LEU A 783 20.78 -13.90 -10.85
C LEU A 783 21.15 -13.26 -9.50
N GLN A 784 21.14 -14.02 -8.41
CA GLN A 784 22.01 -13.79 -7.25
C GLN A 784 22.36 -15.13 -6.57
N SER A 785 22.89 -16.09 -7.33
CA SER A 785 23.64 -17.20 -6.76
C SER A 785 24.63 -17.71 -7.81
N GLY A 786 25.92 -17.49 -7.56
CA GLY A 786 26.96 -17.97 -8.47
C GLY A 786 28.35 -17.40 -8.22
N ARG A 787 29.02 -17.89 -7.18
CA ARG A 787 30.47 -18.16 -7.22
C ARG A 787 30.80 -19.28 -6.22
N GLY A 788 31.22 -20.44 -6.74
CA GLY A 788 31.90 -21.50 -5.97
C GLY A 788 31.31 -22.91 -6.02
N SER A 789 31.34 -23.57 -7.19
CA SER A 789 31.21 -25.03 -7.42
C SER A 789 32.30 -25.83 -6.66
N ALA A 790 32.23 -27.13 -6.30
CA ALA A 790 31.51 -28.29 -6.84
C ALA A 790 31.57 -29.51 -5.88
N SER A 791 30.82 -30.57 -6.18
CA SER A 791 31.14 -31.97 -5.82
C SER A 791 30.60 -32.96 -6.88
N PRO A 792 31.17 -34.19 -6.99
CA PRO A 792 31.44 -34.85 -8.29
C PRO A 792 30.70 -36.18 -8.52
N THR A 793 30.84 -36.72 -9.76
CA THR A 793 30.94 -38.15 -10.22
C THR A 793 30.19 -38.35 -11.56
N GLY A 794 30.69 -39.02 -12.61
CA GLY A 794 31.93 -39.78 -12.82
C GLY A 794 32.10 -40.33 -14.27
N ALA A 795 33.26 -41.00 -14.47
CA ALA A 795 33.69 -41.95 -15.53
C ALA A 795 33.87 -41.41 -16.97
N THR A 796 34.93 -41.65 -17.78
CA THR A 796 36.18 -42.48 -17.85
C THR A 796 36.91 -42.09 -19.19
N PRO A 797 38.08 -42.61 -19.64
CA PRO A 797 39.43 -42.78 -19.03
C PRO A 797 40.65 -42.33 -19.91
N GLY A 798 41.80 -42.04 -19.26
CA GLY A 798 43.19 -42.34 -19.74
C GLY A 798 44.04 -41.20 -20.35
N PRO A 799 45.40 -41.25 -20.32
CA PRO A 799 46.34 -41.81 -19.33
C PRO A 799 47.39 -40.80 -18.77
N THR A 800 48.07 -41.25 -17.70
CA THR A 800 49.17 -40.72 -16.84
C THR A 800 50.52 -40.42 -17.54
N PRO A 801 51.65 -40.01 -16.87
CA PRO A 801 51.89 -39.54 -15.48
C PRO A 801 52.88 -38.33 -15.29
N GLY A 802 52.98 -37.78 -14.07
CA GLY A 802 54.15 -37.00 -13.61
C GLY A 802 54.01 -36.40 -12.20
N PRO A 803 55.05 -36.36 -11.32
CA PRO A 803 54.89 -36.51 -9.87
C PRO A 803 54.91 -35.21 -9.04
N ALA A 804 54.48 -35.36 -7.78
CA ALA A 804 54.39 -34.38 -6.68
C ALA A 804 55.74 -33.73 -6.28
N PRO A 805 55.72 -32.70 -5.40
CA PRO A 805 55.93 -33.02 -3.98
C PRO A 805 55.08 -32.26 -2.94
N ARG A 806 55.04 -32.90 -1.78
CA ARG A 806 54.48 -32.60 -0.45
C ARG A 806 55.03 -31.32 0.22
N VAL A 807 54.44 -31.04 1.41
CA VAL A 807 55.00 -30.47 2.66
C VAL A 807 54.43 -29.06 2.95
N GLN A 808 53.93 -28.65 4.12
CA GLN A 808 53.64 -29.22 5.46
C GLN A 808 52.71 -28.21 6.18
N ARG A 809 51.88 -28.68 7.12
CA ARG A 809 51.17 -27.85 8.12
C ARG A 809 51.94 -27.94 9.45
N PRO A 810 52.00 -26.86 10.24
CA PRO A 810 51.89 -27.02 11.70
C PRO A 810 51.05 -25.86 12.34
N PRO A 811 50.94 -25.70 13.68
CA PRO A 811 49.73 -26.08 14.42
C PRO A 811 49.10 -24.92 15.23
N ARG A 812 47.90 -25.15 15.78
CA ARG A 812 47.34 -24.36 16.91
C ARG A 812 47.81 -24.94 18.24
N PRO A 813 48.02 -24.09 19.26
CA PRO A 813 47.12 -24.03 20.45
C PRO A 813 46.95 -22.58 20.95
N GLY A 814 46.00 -22.14 21.78
CA GLY A 814 45.02 -22.79 22.65
C GLY A 814 45.03 -22.11 24.03
N ARG A 815 44.02 -21.31 24.35
CA ARG A 815 43.24 -21.29 25.60
C ARG A 815 42.05 -20.37 25.46
#